data_AF-A0A8T1Z0L3-F1
#
_entry.id   AF-A0A8T1Z0L3-F1
#
_cell.length_a   1.000
_cell.length_b   1.000
_cell.length_c   1.000
_cell.angle_alpha   90.00
_cell.angle_beta   90.00
_cell.angle_gamma   90.00
#
_symmetry.space_group_name_H-M   'P 1'
#
loop_
_entity.id
_entity.type
_entity.pdbx_description
1 polymer ?
#
loop_
_entity_poly.entity_id
_entity_poly.type
_entity_poly.pdbx_seq_one_letter_code
_entity_poly.pdbx_strand_id
1 'polypeptide(L)'
;MAAVVDIDALSAQLGVNWSEVNLDSIQLPPGNNFGIESDDEAVYHDDQSEFDTGFGNIIVVDHLPVVPKEKFEKLEGVLKKIYNQLGVIKENGLWMPVDPDTKMTLGYCFIEFNTPQEAQNAKEKSHGYKLDKTHIFAVNMFDDFDRLMNVREEWEPPQARPYVPGENLQKWLTDEKARDQLVIRSGPDTEVYWNDARQKKPEPVHKRPYWTESYVQWSPLGTYLVTLHKQGAAVWGGADTFTRLMRYQHSMVKLVDFSPGERYLVTYHSQEPSNPRDASKVEIKVFDVRTGRMMRDFKGSADEFSIGGPGGVAGASWPVFRWAGGKDDKYFAKLSKNTISVYETETFSLIDKKSMKVDNVVDICWSPTDSILSLFVPEQGGGNQPAKVALVQIPSKVELRQKNLFSVSDCKMYWQSSGEYLAVKVDRYTKTKKSTYSGFELFRIKERDIPIEVLELDNKNDKIIAFAWEPKGHRFAVIHGDQPRPDVSFYSMKTAQNTGRVSKLATLKAKQANALFWSPTGKYIILAGLKGFNGQLEFFNVDELETMATAEHFMATDIEWDPTGRYVATAVTSVHEMENGFTIWSFNGNLVYRILKDHFFQLAWRPRPPSFLTAEKEEEIAKNLKKYSKKYEAEDQDVSLLLSEQDREKRKALKEEWEKWVMQWKSLHEEEKLARQNLRDGEVSDVEEDEYEAKEVEFEDLIDVTEEIVQESMYRVPHRKSLSHHHLRSIDPTKNLIADFPFTSTDDGLEENFQRDNGPSPLPVGARTPNLFLPPITTGVMESPITQAHVFRSEFLRLLHSRRSPKVPLIANSSNHVENPLFQADVPSTKAIESCPKENIGNLKEMLKEENLHLHTEDSEQGKLPLLILSLKERTKERRPAIVFMHGTNTNKEWLRPWLEAYASRGYVAIGLDSRYHGERADCKTAYRDALISSWRNGNTMPFIFDTVWDLIKLAEYLTQRDDIDPKRIGITGISLGGMHAWFAAAADTRYSVVVPLIGVQGFRWAIDNDEWEARVNSIKPLFEEARIDLGKNVIDKELVEKVWNRIAPGLASKFDSPYSLPVIAPRPLYILNGANDPRCPLGGLEVPLKRAEKAYKETASPENFKFIAEDGVGHEVTSFMIKESSDWFDKFLKQEDKTCD
;
A
#
# COMPACT_ATOMS: atom_id res chain seq x y z
N MET A 1 -6.16 -24.45 4.21
CA MET A 1 -6.43 -25.87 4.52
C MET A 1 -6.11 -26.67 3.28
N ALA A 2 -5.34 -27.75 3.40
CA ALA A 2 -5.10 -28.71 2.32
C ALA A 2 -5.86 -30.02 2.62
N ALA A 3 -6.17 -30.81 1.59
CA ALA A 3 -6.82 -32.10 1.78
C ALA A 3 -5.83 -33.13 2.35
N VAL A 4 -6.26 -33.88 3.38
CA VAL A 4 -5.51 -35.02 3.90
C VAL A 4 -5.73 -36.20 2.97
N VAL A 5 -4.64 -36.77 2.45
CA VAL A 5 -4.66 -38.03 1.68
C VAL A 5 -4.60 -39.20 2.67
N ASP A 6 -5.48 -40.18 2.49
CA ASP A 6 -5.51 -41.38 3.33
C ASP A 6 -4.33 -42.31 2.97
N ILE A 7 -3.38 -42.42 3.90
CA ILE A 7 -2.13 -43.17 3.74
C ILE A 7 -2.37 -44.69 3.85
N ASP A 8 -3.34 -45.11 4.67
CA ASP A 8 -3.62 -46.54 4.89
C ASP A 8 -4.16 -47.17 3.60
N ALA A 9 -5.08 -46.48 2.92
CA ALA A 9 -5.61 -46.89 1.62
C ALA A 9 -4.51 -47.12 0.57
N LEU A 10 -3.52 -46.22 0.50
CA LEU A 10 -2.40 -46.33 -0.44
C LEU A 10 -1.46 -47.49 -0.09
N SER A 11 -1.18 -47.73 1.20
CA SER A 11 -0.33 -48.85 1.63
C SER A 11 -0.94 -50.23 1.34
N ALA A 12 -2.27 -50.36 1.51
CA ALA A 12 -3.00 -51.59 1.17
C ALA A 12 -2.95 -51.87 -0.34
N GLN A 13 -3.01 -50.82 -1.17
CA GLN A 13 -2.90 -50.93 -2.63
C GLN A 13 -1.49 -51.31 -3.11
N LEU A 14 -0.45 -50.95 -2.35
CA LEU A 14 0.96 -51.27 -2.64
C LEU A 14 1.46 -52.56 -1.96
N GLY A 15 0.65 -53.20 -1.12
CA GLY A 15 0.99 -54.45 -0.43
C GLY A 15 2.04 -54.31 0.69
N VAL A 16 2.19 -53.12 1.26
CA VAL A 16 3.21 -52.81 2.28
C VAL A 16 2.64 -53.03 3.68
N ASN A 17 3.21 -53.97 4.45
CA ASN A 17 2.82 -54.23 5.84
C ASN A 17 3.60 -53.33 6.81
N TRP A 18 3.03 -52.19 7.21
CA TRP A 18 3.65 -51.25 8.17
C TRP A 18 4.13 -51.91 9.47
N SER A 19 3.49 -53.00 9.91
CA SER A 19 3.85 -53.76 11.11
C SER A 19 5.29 -54.29 11.13
N GLU A 20 5.92 -54.41 9.95
CA GLU A 20 7.26 -54.98 9.76
C GLU A 20 8.29 -53.93 9.32
N VAL A 21 7.87 -52.66 9.14
CA VAL A 21 8.75 -51.57 8.70
C VAL A 21 9.42 -50.90 9.90
N ASN A 22 10.70 -51.21 10.14
CA ASN A 22 11.48 -50.53 11.17
C ASN A 22 11.91 -49.13 10.69
N LEU A 23 11.08 -48.12 10.96
CA LEU A 23 11.29 -46.72 10.54
C LEU A 23 12.62 -46.14 11.05
N ASP A 24 13.08 -46.52 12.25
CA ASP A 24 14.34 -46.06 12.84
C ASP A 24 15.59 -46.53 12.07
N SER A 25 15.44 -47.45 11.12
CA SER A 25 16.54 -47.95 10.27
C SER A 25 16.73 -47.19 8.94
N ILE A 26 15.85 -46.23 8.63
CA ILE A 26 15.87 -45.48 7.37
C ILE A 26 16.74 -44.22 7.50
N GLN A 27 17.99 -44.28 7.03
CA GLN A 27 18.82 -43.09 6.82
C GLN A 27 18.70 -42.60 5.37
N LEU A 28 18.33 -41.33 5.19
CA LEU A 28 18.32 -40.66 3.89
C LEU A 28 19.74 -40.22 3.49
N PRO A 29 20.07 -40.19 2.18
CA PRO A 29 21.30 -39.56 1.70
C PRO A 29 21.30 -38.05 2.03
N PRO A 30 22.45 -37.46 2.45
CA PRO A 30 22.53 -36.03 2.73
C PRO A 30 22.18 -35.18 1.49
N GLY A 31 21.29 -34.20 1.66
CA GLY A 31 20.99 -33.15 0.67
C GLY A 31 19.77 -33.36 -0.24
N ASN A 32 18.97 -34.41 -0.06
CA ASN A 32 17.78 -34.66 -0.89
C ASN A 32 16.45 -34.45 -0.13
N ASN A 33 15.89 -33.23 -0.19
CA ASN A 33 14.64 -32.85 0.48
C ASN A 33 13.36 -33.27 -0.30
N PHE A 34 13.48 -34.05 -1.37
CA PHE A 34 12.40 -34.64 -2.19
C PHE A 34 11.26 -33.71 -2.66
N GLY A 35 11.46 -32.39 -2.67
CA GLY A 35 10.50 -31.42 -3.20
C GLY A 35 9.38 -31.02 -2.25
N ILE A 36 9.52 -31.28 -0.95
CA ILE A 36 8.64 -30.72 0.09
C ILE A 36 9.44 -29.68 0.87
N GLU A 37 9.24 -28.41 0.53
CA GLU A 37 9.74 -27.28 1.34
C GLU A 37 8.83 -27.13 2.57
N SER A 38 9.44 -27.03 3.77
CA SER A 38 8.73 -26.58 4.98
C SER A 38 8.90 -25.07 5.11
N ASP A 39 7.82 -24.34 5.43
CA ASP A 39 7.82 -22.87 5.57
C ASP A 39 8.85 -22.35 6.61
N ASP A 40 9.35 -23.21 7.50
CA ASP A 40 10.34 -22.86 8.52
C ASP A 40 11.77 -22.59 7.97
N GLU A 41 12.17 -23.21 6.84
CA GLU A 41 13.56 -23.12 6.33
C GLU A 41 13.92 -21.68 5.87
N ALA A 42 12.91 -20.90 5.45
CA ALA A 42 13.09 -19.50 5.04
C ALA A 42 13.50 -18.56 6.20
N VAL A 43 13.49 -19.04 7.45
CA VAL A 43 13.82 -18.26 8.65
C VAL A 43 15.25 -18.52 9.15
N TYR A 44 15.89 -19.63 8.76
CA TYR A 44 17.20 -20.03 9.30
C TYR A 44 18.42 -19.53 8.49
N HIS A 45 18.24 -19.01 7.27
CA HIS A 45 19.36 -18.55 6.42
C HIS A 45 20.02 -17.20 6.81
N ASP A 46 19.67 -16.61 7.97
CA ASP A 46 20.37 -15.46 8.59
C ASP A 46 20.99 -15.85 9.96
N ASP A 47 20.82 -17.11 10.41
CA ASP A 47 21.32 -17.64 11.70
C ASP A 47 21.97 -19.05 11.57
N GLN A 48 22.09 -19.62 10.36
CA GLN A 48 23.07 -20.67 10.09
C GLN A 48 24.47 -20.05 10.13
N SER A 49 25.06 -20.02 11.33
CA SER A 49 26.45 -20.43 11.43
C SER A 49 26.57 -21.79 10.73
N GLU A 50 27.41 -21.90 9.72
CA GLU A 50 27.87 -23.20 9.24
C GLU A 50 28.45 -23.99 10.42
N PHE A 51 28.70 -25.30 10.24
CA PHE A 51 29.57 -26.03 11.19
C PHE A 51 31.02 -25.57 10.97
N ASP A 52 31.28 -24.33 11.40
CA ASP A 52 32.56 -23.68 11.32
C ASP A 52 33.53 -24.42 12.24
N THR A 53 34.35 -25.25 11.59
CA THR A 53 35.51 -25.93 12.19
C THR A 53 36.73 -25.00 12.20
N GLY A 54 36.50 -23.70 12.00
CA GLY A 54 37.47 -22.61 12.00
C GLY A 54 37.94 -22.21 13.38
N PHE A 55 38.75 -21.15 13.37
CA PHE A 55 39.71 -20.88 14.43
C PHE A 55 39.30 -19.69 15.30
N GLY A 56 38.00 -19.40 15.42
CA GLY A 56 37.46 -18.31 16.26
C GLY A 56 37.67 -18.47 17.76
N ASN A 57 38.11 -19.65 18.20
CA ASN A 57 38.63 -19.90 19.55
C ASN A 57 40.09 -19.45 19.73
N ILE A 58 40.80 -19.10 18.66
CA ILE A 58 42.24 -18.83 18.62
C ILE A 58 42.53 -17.35 18.41
N ILE A 59 43.34 -16.78 19.30
CA ILE A 59 44.00 -15.48 19.09
C ILE A 59 45.44 -15.68 18.62
N VAL A 60 45.91 -14.75 17.78
CA VAL A 60 47.32 -14.60 17.42
C VAL A 60 47.89 -13.43 18.22
N VAL A 61 49.01 -13.67 18.91
CA VAL A 61 49.72 -12.69 19.74
C VAL A 61 51.10 -12.45 19.14
N ASP A 62 51.34 -11.26 18.60
CA ASP A 62 52.58 -10.84 17.93
C ASP A 62 53.39 -9.85 18.81
N HIS A 63 54.64 -9.61 18.42
CA HIS A 63 55.67 -8.82 19.12
C HIS A 63 56.11 -9.41 20.46
N LEU A 64 56.16 -10.74 20.54
CA LEU A 64 56.77 -11.49 21.65
C LEU A 64 58.31 -11.48 21.55
N PRO A 65 59.03 -11.62 22.68
CA PRO A 65 60.48 -11.76 22.68
C PRO A 65 60.97 -12.99 21.90
N VAL A 66 61.87 -12.76 20.94
CA VAL A 66 62.63 -13.82 20.25
C VAL A 66 63.60 -14.46 21.24
N VAL A 67 63.44 -15.75 21.52
CA VAL A 67 64.22 -16.48 22.53
C VAL A 67 64.74 -17.84 22.03
N PRO A 68 65.96 -18.26 22.45
CA PRO A 68 66.45 -19.62 22.23
C PRO A 68 65.73 -20.62 23.14
N LYS A 69 65.78 -21.91 22.77
CA LYS A 69 65.08 -23.03 23.44
C LYS A 69 65.21 -23.06 24.98
N GLU A 70 66.37 -22.72 25.53
CA GLU A 70 66.66 -22.64 26.99
C GLU A 70 65.79 -21.64 27.77
N LYS A 71 65.15 -20.70 27.07
CA LYS A 71 64.28 -19.66 27.64
C LYS A 71 62.81 -19.81 27.22
N PHE A 72 62.50 -20.77 26.34
CA PHE A 72 61.16 -21.03 25.80
C PHE A 72 60.14 -21.27 26.93
N GLU A 73 60.41 -22.24 27.81
CA GLU A 73 59.54 -22.60 28.95
C GLU A 73 59.25 -21.41 29.88
N LYS A 74 60.19 -20.46 29.99
CA LYS A 74 60.03 -19.26 30.84
C LYS A 74 59.12 -18.22 30.19
N LEU A 75 59.22 -18.03 28.87
CA LEU A 75 58.30 -17.17 28.13
C LEU A 75 56.89 -17.77 28.08
N GLU A 76 56.80 -19.07 27.81
CA GLU A 76 55.55 -19.84 27.82
C GLU A 76 54.83 -19.74 29.19
N GLY A 77 55.56 -19.93 30.29
CA GLY A 77 55.01 -19.79 31.65
C GLY A 77 54.54 -18.37 32.00
N VAL A 78 55.16 -17.33 31.42
CA VAL A 78 54.68 -15.94 31.57
C VAL A 78 53.39 -15.72 30.77
N LEU A 79 53.33 -16.19 29.52
CA LEU A 79 52.14 -16.07 28.68
C LEU A 79 50.95 -16.83 29.26
N LYS A 80 51.14 -18.08 29.69
CA LYS A 80 50.10 -18.86 30.41
C LYS A 80 49.61 -18.13 31.66
N LYS A 81 50.50 -17.46 32.42
CA LYS A 81 50.11 -16.68 33.60
C LYS A 81 49.31 -15.40 33.27
N ILE A 82 49.55 -14.76 32.13
CA ILE A 82 48.80 -13.58 31.68
C ILE A 82 47.42 -14.01 31.17
N TYR A 83 47.37 -14.96 30.24
CA TYR A 83 46.14 -15.31 29.53
C TYR A 83 45.17 -16.17 30.36
N ASN A 84 45.65 -16.97 31.33
CA ASN A 84 44.79 -17.63 32.33
C ASN A 84 44.06 -16.66 33.29
N GLN A 85 44.31 -15.35 33.22
CA GLN A 85 43.52 -14.32 33.93
C GLN A 85 42.39 -13.74 33.05
N LEU A 86 42.35 -14.07 31.76
CA LEU A 86 41.42 -13.52 30.77
C LEU A 86 40.42 -14.56 30.25
N GLY A 87 40.83 -15.83 30.18
CA GLY A 87 40.01 -17.00 29.86
C GLY A 87 40.74 -18.30 30.23
N VAL A 88 40.13 -19.45 30.01
CA VAL A 88 40.75 -20.77 30.22
C VAL A 88 41.39 -21.24 28.92
N ILE A 89 42.72 -21.24 28.87
CA ILE A 89 43.48 -21.83 27.77
C ILE A 89 43.25 -23.35 27.77
N LYS A 90 42.95 -23.91 26.59
CA LYS A 90 42.71 -25.34 26.39
C LYS A 90 43.96 -26.18 26.68
N GLU A 91 43.81 -27.47 26.98
CA GLU A 91 44.97 -28.34 27.21
C GLU A 91 45.84 -28.44 25.94
N ASN A 92 47.13 -28.12 26.07
CA ASN A 92 48.09 -27.88 24.96
C ASN A 92 47.72 -26.74 23.98
N GLY A 93 46.68 -25.95 24.26
CA GLY A 93 46.18 -24.84 23.44
C GLY A 93 47.05 -23.57 23.44
N LEU A 94 48.35 -23.66 23.69
CA LEU A 94 49.29 -22.55 23.44
C LEU A 94 50.44 -23.07 22.59
N TRP A 95 50.55 -22.56 21.37
CA TRP A 95 51.59 -22.94 20.42
C TRP A 95 52.43 -21.73 20.00
N MET A 96 53.74 -21.88 20.01
CA MET A 96 54.69 -20.80 19.69
C MET A 96 55.74 -21.34 18.70
N PRO A 97 55.69 -20.96 17.41
CA PRO A 97 56.59 -21.49 16.40
C PRO A 97 58.06 -21.10 16.63
N VAL A 98 58.94 -21.99 16.16
CA VAL A 98 60.40 -21.89 16.27
C VAL A 98 61.00 -22.06 14.89
N ASP A 99 61.96 -21.20 14.56
CA ASP A 99 62.77 -21.24 13.34
C ASP A 99 63.55 -22.58 13.23
N PRO A 100 63.40 -23.36 12.14
CA PRO A 100 64.14 -24.61 11.94
C PRO A 100 65.67 -24.45 11.94
N ASP A 101 66.18 -23.35 11.38
CA ASP A 101 67.60 -23.09 11.16
C ASP A 101 68.23 -22.38 12.36
N THR A 102 67.61 -21.29 12.85
CA THR A 102 68.18 -20.51 13.97
C THR A 102 67.79 -21.03 15.35
N LYS A 103 66.75 -21.86 15.46
CA LYS A 103 66.23 -22.46 16.72
C LYS A 103 65.80 -21.42 17.76
N MET A 104 65.37 -20.25 17.30
CA MET A 104 64.72 -19.21 18.12
C MET A 104 63.22 -19.10 17.81
N THR A 105 62.43 -18.58 18.76
CA THR A 105 60.99 -18.32 18.53
C THR A 105 60.77 -17.23 17.49
N LEU A 106 59.75 -17.37 16.64
CA LEU A 106 59.48 -16.42 15.54
C LEU A 106 58.84 -15.08 15.97
N GLY A 107 58.71 -14.81 17.27
CA GLY A 107 58.16 -13.55 17.78
C GLY A 107 56.63 -13.48 17.90
N TYR A 108 55.91 -14.55 17.58
CA TYR A 108 54.46 -14.66 17.77
C TYR A 108 54.04 -16.01 18.37
N CYS A 109 52.83 -16.08 18.92
CA CYS A 109 52.20 -17.33 19.37
C CYS A 109 50.70 -17.35 19.11
N PHE A 110 50.11 -18.54 19.23
CA PHE A 110 48.69 -18.82 19.09
C PHE A 110 48.15 -19.34 20.42
N ILE A 111 46.98 -18.86 20.83
CA ILE A 111 46.33 -19.26 22.09
C ILE A 111 44.88 -19.64 21.81
N GLU A 112 44.54 -20.91 22.02
CA GLU A 112 43.20 -21.47 21.91
C GLU A 112 42.49 -21.46 23.28
N PHE A 113 41.32 -20.82 23.32
CA PHE A 113 40.40 -20.80 24.45
C PHE A 113 39.27 -21.83 24.27
N ASN A 114 38.54 -22.12 25.34
CA ASN A 114 37.39 -23.04 25.28
C ASN A 114 36.16 -22.43 24.58
N THR A 115 36.09 -21.11 24.41
CA THR A 115 34.97 -20.42 23.75
C THR A 115 35.44 -19.21 22.90
N PRO A 116 34.72 -18.84 21.82
CA PRO A 116 35.10 -17.69 21.00
C PRO A 116 34.98 -16.37 21.75
N GLN A 117 34.06 -16.32 22.72
CA GLN A 117 33.81 -15.11 23.52
C GLN A 117 34.90 -14.88 24.57
N GLU A 118 35.59 -15.92 25.04
CA GLU A 118 36.84 -15.77 25.81
C GLU A 118 37.98 -15.26 24.93
N ALA A 119 38.13 -15.77 23.70
CA ALA A 119 39.15 -15.32 22.75
C ALA A 119 38.98 -13.82 22.38
N GLN A 120 37.75 -13.39 22.06
CA GLN A 120 37.43 -11.99 21.78
C GLN A 120 37.69 -11.08 23.01
N ASN A 121 37.28 -11.51 24.20
CA ASN A 121 37.53 -10.82 25.47
C ASN A 121 39.03 -10.74 25.83
N ALA A 122 39.81 -11.75 25.47
CA ALA A 122 41.27 -11.73 25.58
C ALA A 122 41.91 -10.75 24.59
N LYS A 123 41.46 -10.72 23.33
CA LYS A 123 41.90 -9.75 22.30
C LYS A 123 41.70 -8.31 22.78
N GLU A 124 40.48 -7.94 23.20
CA GLU A 124 40.16 -6.58 23.69
C GLU A 124 41.00 -6.11 24.88
N LYS A 125 41.44 -7.03 25.75
CA LYS A 125 42.18 -6.70 26.99
C LYS A 125 43.69 -6.84 26.90
N SER A 126 44.21 -7.55 25.89
CA SER A 126 45.65 -7.78 25.72
C SER A 126 46.28 -7.07 24.52
N HIS A 127 45.49 -6.60 23.56
CA HIS A 127 45.99 -5.75 22.49
C HIS A 127 46.55 -4.43 23.06
N GLY A 128 47.82 -4.13 22.78
CA GLY A 128 48.55 -2.98 23.35
C GLY A 128 49.19 -3.23 24.72
N TYR A 129 49.12 -4.45 25.27
CA TYR A 129 49.76 -4.80 26.54
C TYR A 129 51.30 -4.73 26.44
N LYS A 130 51.95 -4.08 27.40
CA LYS A 130 53.41 -3.88 27.39
C LYS A 130 54.09 -4.91 28.29
N LEU A 131 54.81 -5.86 27.69
CA LEU A 131 55.61 -6.83 28.43
C LEU A 131 56.92 -6.22 28.93
N ASP A 132 57.55 -5.36 28.13
CA ASP A 132 58.67 -4.51 28.54
C ASP A 132 58.66 -3.15 27.79
N LYS A 133 59.83 -2.51 27.62
CA LYS A 133 59.95 -1.21 26.91
C LYS A 133 59.93 -1.33 25.38
N THR A 134 60.08 -2.55 24.86
CA THR A 134 60.30 -2.89 23.45
C THR A 134 59.21 -3.83 22.91
N HIS A 135 58.71 -4.75 23.74
CA HIS A 135 57.69 -5.73 23.38
C HIS A 135 56.30 -5.25 23.85
N ILE A 136 55.45 -4.92 22.88
CA ILE A 136 54.06 -4.49 23.09
C ILE A 136 53.17 -5.40 22.24
N PHE A 137 52.30 -6.18 22.87
CA PHE A 137 51.51 -7.21 22.19
C PHE A 137 50.55 -6.59 21.17
N ALA A 138 50.62 -7.05 19.92
CA ALA A 138 49.56 -6.88 18.94
C ALA A 138 48.73 -8.18 18.91
N VAL A 139 47.42 -8.08 19.09
CA VAL A 139 46.55 -9.26 19.26
C VAL A 139 45.36 -9.20 18.29
N ASN A 140 45.20 -10.25 17.50
CA ASN A 140 44.17 -10.41 16.48
C ASN A 140 43.46 -11.78 16.63
N MET A 141 42.29 -11.96 16.02
CA MET A 141 41.69 -13.30 15.88
C MET A 141 42.41 -14.04 14.76
N PHE A 142 42.39 -15.37 14.76
CA PHE A 142 42.91 -16.13 13.62
C PHE A 142 42.10 -15.85 12.34
N ASP A 143 40.77 -15.86 12.43
CA ASP A 143 39.86 -15.67 11.29
C ASP A 143 39.87 -14.24 10.71
N ASP A 144 40.46 -13.26 11.42
CA ASP A 144 40.75 -11.93 10.83
C ASP A 144 41.72 -12.06 9.63
N PHE A 145 42.52 -13.12 9.55
CA PHE A 145 43.55 -13.30 8.52
C PHE A 145 42.97 -13.36 7.11
N ASP A 146 42.01 -14.25 6.84
CA ASP A 146 41.40 -14.35 5.50
C ASP A 146 40.61 -13.08 5.13
N ARG A 147 40.03 -12.41 6.13
CA ARG A 147 39.37 -11.12 5.92
C ARG A 147 40.35 -10.01 5.55
N LEU A 148 41.55 -9.99 6.13
CA LEU A 148 42.61 -9.02 5.85
C LEU A 148 43.32 -9.33 4.51
N MET A 149 43.56 -10.60 4.21
CA MET A 149 44.12 -11.07 2.93
C MET A 149 43.23 -10.76 1.72
N ASN A 150 41.90 -10.68 1.92
CA ASN A 150 40.93 -10.33 0.87
C ASN A 150 40.61 -8.82 0.79
N VAL A 151 41.35 -7.95 1.48
CA VAL A 151 41.25 -6.50 1.28
C VAL A 151 41.94 -6.11 -0.03
N ARG A 152 41.19 -5.53 -0.97
CA ARG A 152 41.76 -4.96 -2.20
C ARG A 152 42.73 -3.81 -1.83
N GLU A 153 43.95 -3.85 -2.36
CA GLU A 153 44.97 -2.83 -2.10
C GLU A 153 44.59 -1.44 -2.68
N GLU A 154 43.80 -1.42 -3.75
CA GLU A 154 43.30 -0.19 -4.38
C GLU A 154 41.92 0.20 -3.83
N TRP A 155 41.82 1.42 -3.32
CA TRP A 155 40.56 2.03 -2.88
C TRP A 155 39.78 2.59 -4.07
N GLU A 156 38.75 1.87 -4.51
CA GLU A 156 37.76 2.40 -5.44
C GLU A 156 36.77 3.33 -4.69
N PRO A 157 36.58 4.60 -5.12
CA PRO A 157 35.52 5.43 -4.57
C PRO A 157 34.15 4.80 -4.88
N PRO A 158 33.26 4.61 -3.88
CA PRO A 158 31.99 3.91 -4.10
C PRO A 158 31.14 4.67 -5.12
N GLN A 159 30.84 4.02 -6.26
CA GLN A 159 30.11 4.64 -7.35
C GLN A 159 28.79 5.25 -6.85
N ALA A 160 28.61 6.54 -7.12
CA ALA A 160 27.42 7.26 -6.72
C ALA A 160 26.20 6.65 -7.41
N ARG A 161 25.34 5.97 -6.65
CA ARG A 161 24.11 5.35 -7.18
C ARG A 161 23.33 6.40 -7.97
N PRO A 162 22.95 6.14 -9.24
CA PRO A 162 22.23 7.11 -10.04
C PRO A 162 20.94 7.52 -9.33
N TYR A 163 20.65 8.82 -9.32
CA TYR A 163 19.50 9.37 -8.63
C TYR A 163 18.20 8.89 -9.31
N VAL A 164 17.57 7.88 -8.71
CA VAL A 164 16.18 7.52 -9.00
C VAL A 164 15.29 8.59 -8.35
N PRO A 165 14.43 9.30 -9.10
CA PRO A 165 13.46 10.22 -8.51
C PRO A 165 12.55 9.44 -7.56
N GLY A 166 12.56 9.79 -6.28
CA GLY A 166 11.74 9.12 -5.27
C GLY A 166 10.25 9.32 -5.52
N GLU A 167 9.43 8.33 -5.15
CA GLU A 167 7.97 8.49 -5.18
C GLU A 167 7.57 9.70 -4.32
N ASN A 168 6.65 10.54 -4.81
CA ASN A 168 6.17 11.69 -4.06
C ASN A 168 5.38 11.22 -2.83
N LEU A 169 6.04 11.22 -1.67
CA LEU A 169 5.49 10.78 -0.38
C LEU A 169 4.26 11.57 0.08
N GLN A 170 3.96 12.71 -0.56
CA GLN A 170 2.80 13.56 -0.31
C GLN A 170 1.73 13.49 -1.43
N LYS A 171 1.90 12.62 -2.44
CA LYS A 171 0.90 12.39 -3.53
C LYS A 171 -0.49 12.04 -2.99
N TRP A 172 -0.59 11.39 -1.84
CA TRP A 172 -1.87 11.08 -1.20
C TRP A 172 -2.70 12.32 -0.82
N LEU A 173 -2.07 13.49 -0.65
CA LEU A 173 -2.76 14.77 -0.42
C LEU A 173 -3.41 15.34 -1.68
N THR A 174 -3.12 14.80 -2.87
CA THR A 174 -3.73 15.18 -4.15
C THR A 174 -4.78 14.16 -4.62
N ASP A 175 -5.38 13.41 -3.70
CA ASP A 175 -6.58 12.60 -3.98
C ASP A 175 -7.74 13.52 -4.38
N GLU A 176 -8.21 13.42 -5.64
CA GLU A 176 -9.27 14.27 -6.21
C GLU A 176 -10.58 14.17 -5.42
N LYS A 177 -10.83 13.00 -4.81
CA LYS A 177 -11.97 12.70 -3.93
C LYS A 177 -11.84 13.31 -2.51
N ALA A 178 -10.70 13.93 -2.19
CA ALA A 178 -10.36 14.55 -0.91
C ALA A 178 -10.58 13.65 0.33
N ARG A 179 -10.22 12.38 0.22
CA ARG A 179 -10.39 11.37 1.29
C ARG A 179 -9.24 11.40 2.29
N ASP A 180 -9.48 10.77 3.43
CA ASP A 180 -8.49 10.58 4.50
C ASP A 180 -8.12 9.09 4.60
N GLN A 181 -6.85 8.80 4.88
CA GLN A 181 -6.37 7.42 5.05
C GLN A 181 -6.38 7.03 6.53
N LEU A 182 -6.58 5.74 6.79
CA LEU A 182 -6.41 5.10 8.09
C LEU A 182 -5.61 3.81 7.94
N VAL A 183 -4.89 3.41 9.00
CA VAL A 183 -4.27 2.08 9.11
C VAL A 183 -4.98 1.30 10.20
N ILE A 184 -5.16 0.00 9.99
CA ILE A 184 -5.58 -0.95 11.01
C ILE A 184 -4.59 -2.12 11.12
N ARG A 185 -4.55 -2.74 12.30
CA ARG A 185 -3.86 -4.00 12.55
C ARG A 185 -4.86 -5.01 13.12
N SER A 186 -5.01 -6.16 12.47
CA SER A 186 -5.96 -7.21 12.83
C SER A 186 -5.34 -8.58 12.53
N GLY A 187 -5.24 -9.44 13.55
CA GLY A 187 -4.52 -10.70 13.45
C GLY A 187 -3.05 -10.49 12.99
N PRO A 188 -2.54 -11.25 12.00
CA PRO A 188 -1.21 -11.03 11.43
C PRO A 188 -1.16 -9.85 10.44
N ASP A 189 -2.30 -9.33 10.00
CA ASP A 189 -2.39 -8.35 8.92
C ASP A 189 -2.26 -6.90 9.39
N THR A 190 -1.61 -6.10 8.56
CA THR A 190 -1.67 -4.63 8.63
C THR A 190 -2.21 -4.10 7.30
N GLU A 191 -3.24 -3.27 7.38
CA GLU A 191 -4.05 -2.84 6.24
C GLU A 191 -4.22 -1.32 6.27
N VAL A 192 -3.88 -0.65 5.16
CA VAL A 192 -4.12 0.79 4.94
C VAL A 192 -5.32 0.96 4.03
N TYR A 193 -6.22 1.86 4.40
CA TYR A 193 -7.50 2.12 3.75
C TYR A 193 -7.71 3.60 3.46
N TRP A 194 -8.42 3.93 2.37
CA TRP A 194 -9.12 5.21 2.21
C TRP A 194 -10.50 5.13 2.87
N ASN A 195 -10.88 6.16 3.62
CA ASN A 195 -12.28 6.36 4.02
C ASN A 195 -13.06 7.03 2.86
N ASP A 196 -13.87 6.28 2.12
CA ASP A 196 -14.80 6.82 1.12
C ASP A 196 -16.25 6.69 1.60
N ALA A 197 -16.68 7.66 2.42
CA ALA A 197 -18.00 7.67 3.06
C ALA A 197 -19.17 7.52 2.08
N ARG A 198 -19.02 7.96 0.82
CA ARG A 198 -20.00 7.77 -0.26
C ARG A 198 -20.32 6.29 -0.53
N GLN A 199 -19.32 5.42 -0.47
CA GLN A 199 -19.48 3.98 -0.69
C GLN A 199 -19.91 3.24 0.58
N LYS A 200 -20.00 3.94 1.73
CA LYS A 200 -20.24 3.37 3.07
C LYS A 200 -19.32 2.17 3.40
N LYS A 201 -18.13 2.15 2.81
CA LYS A 201 -17.09 1.12 2.99
C LYS A 201 -15.71 1.76 2.76
N PRO A 202 -14.65 1.28 3.43
CA PRO A 202 -13.29 1.73 3.18
C PRO A 202 -12.70 1.02 1.96
N GLU A 203 -11.94 1.75 1.14
CA GLU A 203 -11.27 1.22 -0.05
C GLU A 203 -9.83 0.79 0.31
N PRO A 204 -9.43 -0.49 0.12
CA PRO A 204 -8.11 -0.96 0.52
C PRO A 204 -7.00 -0.38 -0.38
N VAL A 205 -6.00 0.25 0.23
CA VAL A 205 -4.82 0.81 -0.46
C VAL A 205 -3.69 -0.22 -0.48
N HIS A 206 -3.36 -0.77 0.68
CA HIS A 206 -2.26 -1.71 0.85
C HIS A 206 -2.60 -2.68 1.98
N LYS A 207 -2.44 -3.98 1.72
CA LYS A 207 -2.55 -5.04 2.73
C LYS A 207 -1.26 -5.84 2.74
N ARG A 208 -0.71 -6.09 3.93
CA ARG A 208 0.48 -6.93 4.09
C ARG A 208 0.41 -7.79 5.37
N PRO A 209 0.53 -9.13 5.26
CA PRO A 209 0.69 -9.99 6.43
C PRO A 209 2.08 -9.80 7.06
N TYR A 210 2.13 -9.94 8.38
CA TYR A 210 3.34 -9.82 9.21
C TYR A 210 4.16 -8.53 8.99
N TRP A 211 3.48 -7.43 8.62
CA TRP A 211 4.15 -6.14 8.35
C TRP A 211 4.74 -5.48 9.60
N THR A 212 4.19 -5.77 10.78
CA THR A 212 4.76 -5.41 12.09
C THR A 212 4.58 -6.57 13.07
N GLU A 213 5.62 -6.85 13.87
CA GLU A 213 5.52 -7.83 14.96
C GLU A 213 4.76 -7.26 16.17
N SER A 214 4.79 -5.95 16.37
CA SER A 214 4.24 -5.26 17.55
C SER A 214 3.09 -4.31 17.21
N TYR A 215 3.36 -3.03 16.92
CA TYR A 215 2.36 -2.03 16.55
C TYR A 215 2.79 -1.22 15.33
N VAL A 216 1.93 -0.35 14.81
CA VAL A 216 2.27 0.62 13.75
C VAL A 216 2.04 2.05 14.21
N GLN A 217 2.78 3.00 13.66
CA GLN A 217 2.60 4.41 14.00
C GLN A 217 2.86 5.29 12.76
N TRP A 218 1.99 6.26 12.53
CA TRP A 218 2.24 7.31 11.56
C TRP A 218 3.20 8.35 12.12
N SER A 219 4.01 8.95 11.27
CA SER A 219 4.77 10.16 11.62
C SER A 219 3.84 11.39 11.75
N PRO A 220 4.22 12.44 12.49
CA PRO A 220 3.34 13.57 12.83
C PRO A 220 2.70 14.35 11.67
N LEU A 221 3.23 14.27 10.45
CA LEU A 221 2.65 14.90 9.25
C LEU A 221 2.12 13.85 8.24
N GLY A 222 2.10 12.58 8.62
CA GLY A 222 1.64 11.46 7.80
C GLY A 222 2.54 11.11 6.61
N THR A 223 3.76 11.65 6.51
CA THR A 223 4.68 11.31 5.41
C THR A 223 5.11 9.84 5.46
N TYR A 224 5.26 9.29 6.66
CA TYR A 224 5.86 7.99 6.93
C TYR A 224 4.96 7.09 7.80
N LEU A 225 5.02 5.79 7.58
CA LEU A 225 4.55 4.76 8.50
C LEU A 225 5.76 4.03 9.08
N VAL A 226 5.82 3.81 10.40
CA VAL A 226 6.84 2.97 11.04
C VAL A 226 6.26 1.63 11.49
N THR A 227 7.01 0.56 11.23
CA THR A 227 6.74 -0.80 11.73
C THR A 227 7.89 -1.28 12.62
N LEU A 228 7.60 -2.23 13.52
CA LEU A 228 8.54 -2.78 14.48
C LEU A 228 8.79 -4.27 14.23
N HIS A 229 10.07 -4.63 14.23
CA HIS A 229 10.57 -6.00 14.08
C HIS A 229 11.66 -6.26 15.13
N LYS A 230 11.95 -7.53 15.44
CA LYS A 230 13.05 -7.94 16.34
C LYS A 230 14.43 -7.42 15.89
N GLN A 231 14.64 -7.30 14.58
CA GLN A 231 15.86 -6.70 14.00
C GLN A 231 15.90 -5.15 14.09
N GLY A 232 14.77 -4.50 14.36
CA GLY A 232 14.63 -3.05 14.52
C GLY A 232 13.44 -2.43 13.79
N ALA A 233 13.43 -1.09 13.72
CA ALA A 233 12.35 -0.34 13.10
C ALA A 233 12.53 -0.20 11.58
N ALA A 234 11.44 -0.22 10.83
CA ALA A 234 11.43 0.08 9.40
C ALA A 234 10.45 1.22 9.09
N VAL A 235 10.86 2.15 8.22
CA VAL A 235 10.03 3.28 7.76
C VAL A 235 9.64 3.07 6.30
N TRP A 236 8.36 3.27 6.04
CA TRP A 236 7.68 3.02 4.79
C TRP A 236 6.98 4.29 4.29
N GLY A 237 6.81 4.42 2.98
CA GLY A 237 6.14 5.57 2.39
C GLY A 237 5.79 5.39 0.92
N GLY A 238 5.13 6.42 0.38
CA GLY A 238 4.40 6.37 -0.89
C GLY A 238 2.92 6.69 -0.68
N ALA A 239 2.17 6.74 -1.77
CA ALA A 239 0.71 6.89 -1.73
C ALA A 239 -0.01 5.53 -1.75
N ASP A 240 0.44 4.64 -2.65
CA ASP A 240 -0.27 3.39 -3.00
C ASP A 240 0.60 2.14 -2.76
N THR A 241 1.92 2.28 -2.86
CA THR A 241 2.89 1.18 -2.90
C THR A 241 3.41 0.77 -1.52
N PHE A 242 3.48 1.72 -0.58
CA PHE A 242 4.16 1.61 0.72
C PHE A 242 5.52 0.91 0.63
N THR A 243 6.42 1.48 -0.19
CA THR A 243 7.81 0.99 -0.29
C THR A 243 8.60 1.22 1.00
N ARG A 244 9.55 0.32 1.30
CA ARG A 244 10.46 0.47 2.45
C ARG A 244 11.52 1.51 2.12
N LEU A 245 11.44 2.67 2.76
CA LEU A 245 12.38 3.77 2.55
C LEU A 245 13.68 3.57 3.35
N MET A 246 13.57 3.16 4.61
CA MET A 246 14.71 2.99 5.53
C MET A 246 14.48 1.84 6.52
N ARG A 247 15.59 1.25 7.02
CA ARG A 247 15.62 0.32 8.17
C ARG A 247 16.63 0.86 9.19
N TYR A 248 16.24 0.93 10.45
CA TYR A 248 17.07 1.43 11.56
C TYR A 248 17.51 0.25 12.41
N GLN A 249 18.82 -0.01 12.43
CA GLN A 249 19.38 -1.17 13.12
C GLN A 249 19.41 -0.92 14.63
N HIS A 250 18.41 -1.46 15.32
CA HIS A 250 18.32 -1.46 16.78
C HIS A 250 17.51 -2.69 17.19
N SER A 251 18.17 -3.75 17.64
CA SER A 251 17.51 -5.01 17.98
C SER A 251 16.52 -4.83 19.14
N MET A 252 15.42 -5.59 19.12
CA MET A 252 14.42 -5.67 20.19
C MET A 252 13.80 -4.33 20.62
N VAL A 253 13.63 -3.37 19.70
CA VAL A 253 12.95 -2.10 19.97
C VAL A 253 11.50 -2.36 20.43
N LYS A 254 11.17 -1.82 21.61
CA LYS A 254 9.85 -1.94 22.25
C LYS A 254 8.94 -0.74 21.93
N LEU A 255 9.52 0.46 21.72
CA LEU A 255 8.77 1.71 21.46
C LEU A 255 9.51 2.63 20.47
N VAL A 256 8.75 3.41 19.71
CA VAL A 256 9.22 4.44 18.78
C VAL A 256 8.45 5.76 18.95
N ASP A 257 9.12 6.86 18.62
CA ASP A 257 8.55 8.21 18.60
C ASP A 257 9.28 9.09 17.56
N PHE A 258 8.59 10.07 16.99
CA PHE A 258 9.13 10.95 15.95
C PHE A 258 9.28 12.39 16.47
N SER A 259 10.24 13.14 15.95
CA SER A 259 10.24 14.59 16.14
C SER A 259 9.05 15.25 15.39
N PRO A 260 8.45 16.32 15.91
CA PRO A 260 7.27 16.98 15.31
C PRO A 260 7.41 17.38 13.84
N GLY A 261 8.62 17.73 13.38
CA GLY A 261 8.96 18.03 11.99
C GLY A 261 9.46 16.83 11.17
N GLU A 262 9.27 15.60 11.65
CA GLU A 262 9.62 14.32 11.00
C GLU A 262 11.11 14.13 10.65
N ARG A 263 12.02 14.92 11.23
CA ARG A 263 13.46 14.84 10.93
C ARG A 263 14.16 13.72 11.67
N TYR A 264 13.70 13.36 12.87
CA TYR A 264 14.34 12.38 13.75
C TYR A 264 13.38 11.29 14.22
N LEU A 265 13.88 10.06 14.27
CA LEU A 265 13.22 8.89 14.86
C LEU A 265 13.94 8.51 16.15
N VAL A 266 13.22 8.50 17.26
CA VAL A 266 13.66 7.95 18.55
C VAL A 266 13.21 6.50 18.64
N THR A 267 14.13 5.63 19.01
CA THR A 267 13.89 4.18 19.19
C THR A 267 14.30 3.79 20.61
N TYR A 268 13.47 3.01 21.30
CA TYR A 268 13.69 2.61 22.70
C TYR A 268 13.72 1.09 22.85
N HIS A 269 14.77 0.61 23.51
CA HIS A 269 14.91 -0.77 23.98
C HIS A 269 15.13 -0.77 25.50
N SER A 270 14.55 -1.78 26.18
CA SER A 270 14.91 -2.10 27.57
C SER A 270 15.25 -3.59 27.70
N GLN A 271 16.48 -3.84 28.15
CA GLN A 271 16.99 -5.18 28.46
C GLN A 271 16.67 -5.49 29.93
N GLU A 272 15.94 -6.57 30.15
CA GLU A 272 15.65 -7.08 31.49
C GLU A 272 16.91 -7.76 32.07
N PRO A 273 17.17 -7.60 33.38
CA PRO A 273 18.39 -8.08 34.00
C PRO A 273 18.34 -9.60 34.18
N SER A 274 19.43 -10.30 33.82
CA SER A 274 19.56 -11.76 34.01
C SER A 274 19.54 -12.22 35.47
N ASN A 275 19.54 -11.27 36.42
CA ASN A 275 19.58 -11.50 37.85
C ASN A 275 18.64 -10.47 38.55
N PRO A 276 17.61 -10.88 39.31
CA PRO A 276 16.58 -9.97 39.86
C PRO A 276 17.02 -8.90 40.88
N ARG A 277 18.33 -8.65 41.01
CA ARG A 277 18.92 -7.61 41.88
C ARG A 277 19.60 -6.48 41.09
N ASP A 278 19.87 -6.69 39.80
CA ASP A 278 20.46 -5.67 38.93
C ASP A 278 19.36 -4.81 38.30
N ALA A 279 19.67 -3.55 37.95
CA ALA A 279 18.71 -2.66 37.31
C ALA A 279 18.63 -2.94 35.79
N SER A 280 17.41 -2.92 35.24
CA SER A 280 17.18 -3.04 33.79
C SER A 280 17.95 -1.95 33.03
N LYS A 281 18.62 -2.34 31.94
CA LYS A 281 19.37 -1.41 31.09
C LYS A 281 18.44 -0.84 30.03
N VAL A 282 18.55 0.45 29.77
CA VAL A 282 17.79 1.18 28.75
C VAL A 282 18.76 1.73 27.71
N GLU A 283 18.44 1.50 26.44
CA GLU A 283 19.17 1.97 25.27
C GLU A 283 18.20 2.76 24.37
N ILE A 284 18.51 4.02 24.12
CA ILE A 284 17.67 4.92 23.31
C ILE A 284 18.53 5.52 22.20
N LYS A 285 18.20 5.18 20.96
CA LYS A 285 18.93 5.67 19.77
C LYS A 285 18.07 6.66 19.00
N VAL A 286 18.68 7.78 18.63
CA VAL A 286 18.07 8.80 17.78
C VAL A 286 18.71 8.74 16.41
N PHE A 287 17.88 8.55 15.38
CA PHE A 287 18.29 8.46 13.98
C PHE A 287 17.74 9.64 13.17
N ASP A 288 18.46 10.03 12.11
CA ASP A 288 17.95 10.88 11.04
C ASP A 288 17.03 10.06 10.12
N VAL A 289 15.78 10.51 9.95
CA VAL A 289 14.73 9.79 9.18
C VAL A 289 15.04 9.72 7.69
N ARG A 290 15.79 10.69 7.15
CA ARG A 290 16.09 10.80 5.72
C ARG A 290 17.39 10.14 5.32
N THR A 291 18.38 10.08 6.21
CA THR A 291 19.68 9.43 5.91
C THR A 291 19.87 8.08 6.59
N GLY A 292 19.00 7.68 7.53
CA GLY A 292 19.13 6.44 8.31
C GLY A 292 20.26 6.46 9.33
N ARG A 293 21.02 7.55 9.43
CA ARG A 293 22.22 7.66 10.28
C ARG A 293 21.84 7.77 11.74
N MET A 294 22.54 7.03 12.60
CA MET A 294 22.44 7.20 14.05
C MET A 294 23.12 8.51 14.46
N MET A 295 22.33 9.45 14.97
CA MET A 295 22.79 10.78 15.40
C MET A 295 23.26 10.78 16.85
N ARG A 296 22.62 9.96 17.71
CA ARG A 296 23.01 9.77 19.11
C ARG A 296 22.53 8.44 19.67
N ASP A 297 23.30 7.94 20.63
CA ASP A 297 23.01 6.76 21.45
C ASP A 297 23.03 7.21 22.93
N PHE A 298 22.00 6.83 23.69
CA PHE A 298 21.83 7.16 25.10
C PHE A 298 21.61 5.87 25.89
N LYS A 299 22.53 5.58 26.81
CA LYS A 299 22.53 4.38 27.66
C LYS A 299 22.51 4.75 29.13
N GLY A 300 21.79 3.97 29.93
CA GLY A 300 21.67 4.16 31.38
C GLY A 300 20.80 3.07 32.02
N SER A 301 20.54 3.19 33.33
CA SER A 301 19.57 2.34 34.03
C SER A 301 18.14 2.88 33.87
N ALA A 302 17.15 1.99 33.99
CA ALA A 302 15.72 2.34 34.03
C ALA A 302 15.38 3.51 34.98
N ASP A 303 16.05 3.58 36.14
CA ASP A 303 15.84 4.65 37.13
C ASP A 303 16.21 6.05 36.60
N GLU A 304 17.15 6.16 35.66
CA GLU A 304 17.53 7.42 35.01
C GLU A 304 16.54 7.88 33.92
N PHE A 305 15.58 7.03 33.57
CA PHE A 305 14.57 7.24 32.52
C PHE A 305 13.12 7.08 33.03
N SER A 306 12.92 6.70 34.30
CA SER A 306 11.61 6.51 34.95
C SER A 306 11.01 7.79 35.56
N ILE A 307 11.58 8.96 35.30
CA ILE A 307 11.25 10.19 36.03
C ILE A 307 10.22 11.02 35.24
N GLY A 308 9.01 11.07 35.79
CA GLY A 308 7.94 12.03 35.44
C GLY A 308 6.83 11.48 34.55
N GLY A 309 5.59 11.64 35.00
CA GLY A 309 4.37 11.26 34.26
C GLY A 309 3.73 9.92 34.69
N PRO A 310 2.41 9.87 35.00
CA PRO A 310 1.71 8.64 35.34
C PRO A 310 1.27 7.88 34.07
N GLY A 311 2.10 6.97 33.60
CA GLY A 311 1.79 6.14 32.41
C GLY A 311 2.97 5.41 31.78
N GLY A 312 4.02 5.10 32.54
CA GLY A 312 5.20 4.40 32.03
C GLY A 312 4.97 2.90 31.85
N VAL A 313 5.51 2.34 30.77
CA VAL A 313 5.83 0.90 30.70
C VAL A 313 6.91 0.63 31.75
N ALA A 314 6.90 -0.55 32.40
CA ALA A 314 7.76 -0.87 33.53
C ALA A 314 9.25 -0.50 33.29
N GLY A 315 9.71 0.58 33.94
CA GLY A 315 11.08 1.08 33.88
C GLY A 315 11.36 2.33 33.02
N ALA A 316 10.37 3.00 32.41
CA ALA A 316 10.58 4.33 31.81
C ALA A 316 9.29 5.14 31.65
N SER A 317 9.39 6.48 31.68
CA SER A 317 8.32 7.37 31.22
C SER A 317 8.46 7.66 29.71
N TRP A 318 7.37 7.48 28.95
CA TRP A 318 7.39 7.62 27.48
C TRP A 318 6.51 8.79 26.99
N PRO A 319 6.94 9.55 25.97
CA PRO A 319 8.31 9.68 25.46
C PRO A 319 9.31 10.19 26.52
N VAL A 320 10.53 9.65 26.51
CA VAL A 320 11.64 10.06 27.40
C VAL A 320 12.16 11.45 27.03
N PHE A 321 12.30 11.70 25.73
CA PHE A 321 12.72 12.98 25.19
C PHE A 321 11.48 13.78 24.79
N ARG A 322 11.30 14.95 25.40
CA ARG A 322 10.23 15.88 25.01
C ARG A 322 10.79 16.88 24.02
N TRP A 323 10.29 16.87 22.79
CA TRP A 323 10.65 17.80 21.73
C TRP A 323 10.05 19.18 21.97
N ALA A 324 10.79 20.25 21.66
CA ALA A 324 10.27 21.61 21.68
C ALA A 324 9.26 21.82 20.55
N GLY A 325 8.13 22.46 20.84
CA GLY A 325 7.12 22.75 19.84
C GLY A 325 7.58 23.81 18.83
N GLY A 326 7.44 23.47 17.55
CA GLY A 326 7.86 24.27 16.41
C GLY A 326 8.29 23.37 15.25
N LYS A 327 8.04 23.81 14.00
CA LYS A 327 8.38 23.03 12.79
C LYS A 327 9.88 22.75 12.63
N ASP A 328 10.72 23.50 13.35
CA ASP A 328 12.16 23.53 13.17
C ASP A 328 12.91 22.47 13.99
N ASP A 329 12.23 21.61 14.78
CA ASP A 329 12.79 20.51 15.59
C ASP A 329 14.15 20.87 16.25
N LYS A 330 14.30 22.09 16.79
CA LYS A 330 15.63 22.62 17.14
C LYS A 330 16.15 22.13 18.50
N TYR A 331 15.25 21.88 19.46
CA TYR A 331 15.61 21.46 20.81
C TYR A 331 14.79 20.26 21.29
N PHE A 332 15.39 19.46 22.17
CA PHE A 332 14.67 18.46 22.97
C PHE A 332 15.21 18.39 24.40
N ALA A 333 14.37 18.00 25.35
CA ALA A 333 14.70 17.92 26.77
C ALA A 333 14.59 16.49 27.29
N LYS A 334 15.59 16.05 28.07
CA LYS A 334 15.52 14.89 28.96
C LYS A 334 15.30 15.37 30.39
N LEU A 335 14.28 14.85 31.07
CA LEU A 335 14.17 14.96 32.53
C LEU A 335 15.09 13.90 33.18
N SER A 336 15.77 14.27 34.26
CA SER A 336 16.65 13.40 35.04
C SER A 336 16.66 13.87 36.49
N LYS A 337 17.20 13.07 37.40
CA LYS A 337 17.13 13.34 38.85
C LYS A 337 17.76 14.71 39.18
N ASN A 338 16.92 15.62 39.68
CA ASN A 338 17.22 17.02 39.98
C ASN A 338 17.85 17.84 38.82
N THR A 339 17.72 17.38 37.57
CA THR A 339 18.49 17.91 36.45
C THR A 339 17.71 17.81 35.14
N ILE A 340 17.52 18.93 34.45
CA ILE A 340 16.94 18.99 33.10
C ILE A 340 18.07 19.17 32.09
N SER A 341 18.20 18.24 31.15
CA SER A 341 19.22 18.29 30.09
C SER A 341 18.57 18.65 28.77
N VAL A 342 18.82 19.87 28.27
CA VAL A 342 18.28 20.37 27.00
C VAL A 342 19.37 20.33 25.93
N TYR A 343 19.07 19.67 24.81
CA TYR A 343 19.97 19.42 23.71
C TYR A 343 19.55 20.21 22.47
N GLU A 344 20.52 20.63 21.66
CA GLU A 344 20.32 21.21 20.33
C GLU A 344 20.53 20.15 19.24
N THR A 345 19.65 20.09 18.25
CA THR A 345 19.65 19.01 17.25
C THR A 345 20.67 19.14 16.13
N GLU A 346 21.19 20.35 15.87
CA GLU A 346 22.26 20.56 14.87
C GLU A 346 23.58 19.86 15.28
N THR A 347 23.81 19.71 16.59
CA THR A 347 25.04 19.14 17.16
C THR A 347 24.81 17.91 18.05
N PHE A 348 23.54 17.60 18.35
CA PHE A 348 23.10 16.70 19.42
C PHE A 348 23.83 16.96 20.76
N SER A 349 24.24 18.21 20.98
CA SER A 349 25.02 18.63 22.15
C SER A 349 24.17 19.42 23.14
N LEU A 350 24.64 19.46 24.38
CA LEU A 350 23.93 20.07 25.51
C LEU A 350 24.10 21.59 25.48
N ILE A 351 23.00 22.36 25.57
CA ILE A 351 23.04 23.83 25.49
C ILE A 351 23.94 24.40 26.59
N ASP A 352 24.87 25.30 26.23
CA ASP A 352 25.96 25.85 27.07
C ASP A 352 26.91 24.80 27.69
N LYS A 353 26.87 23.55 27.21
CA LYS A 353 27.55 22.38 27.81
C LYS A 353 27.17 22.16 29.29
N LYS A 354 26.00 22.66 29.72
CA LYS A 354 25.53 22.60 31.12
C LYS A 354 24.02 22.37 31.21
N SER A 355 23.64 21.26 31.83
CA SER A 355 22.25 20.96 32.21
C SER A 355 21.75 21.94 33.27
N MET A 356 20.45 22.22 33.28
CA MET A 356 19.80 23.03 34.30
C MET A 356 19.60 22.18 35.56
N LYS A 357 20.24 22.57 36.67
CA LYS A 357 19.97 21.96 37.98
C LYS A 357 18.69 22.56 38.54
N VAL A 358 17.68 21.71 38.77
CA VAL A 358 16.39 22.09 39.36
C VAL A 358 15.90 20.91 40.20
N ASP A 359 15.93 21.06 41.52
CA ASP A 359 15.68 19.95 42.44
C ASP A 359 14.22 19.48 42.45
N ASN A 360 14.03 18.15 42.41
CA ASN A 360 12.72 17.48 42.45
C ASN A 360 11.70 17.96 41.40
N VAL A 361 12.11 18.29 40.17
CA VAL A 361 11.16 18.46 39.05
C VAL A 361 10.43 17.14 38.80
N VAL A 362 9.10 17.19 38.84
CA VAL A 362 8.22 16.01 38.67
C VAL A 362 7.75 15.86 37.23
N ASP A 363 7.52 16.96 36.51
CA ASP A 363 7.01 16.93 35.14
C ASP A 363 7.51 18.13 34.33
N ILE A 364 7.69 17.92 33.02
CA ILE A 364 8.11 18.93 32.04
C ILE A 364 7.27 18.83 30.75
N CYS A 365 6.80 19.97 30.26
CA CYS A 365 6.07 20.07 28.99
C CYS A 365 6.56 21.28 28.20
N TRP A 366 6.62 21.19 26.88
CA TRP A 366 6.90 22.33 26.01
C TRP A 366 5.61 23.02 25.55
N SER A 367 5.68 24.31 25.27
CA SER A 367 4.70 24.97 24.41
C SER A 367 4.69 24.29 23.02
N PRO A 368 3.53 24.04 22.40
CA PRO A 368 3.44 23.46 21.06
C PRO A 368 3.98 24.36 19.93
N THR A 369 4.19 25.66 20.18
CA THR A 369 4.55 26.65 19.15
C THR A 369 5.78 27.49 19.48
N ASP A 370 6.13 27.65 20.77
CA ASP A 370 7.29 28.43 21.21
C ASP A 370 8.33 27.52 21.89
N SER A 371 9.61 27.93 21.89
CA SER A 371 10.67 27.29 22.70
C SER A 371 10.56 27.61 24.22
N ILE A 372 9.36 27.54 24.78
CA ILE A 372 9.05 27.73 26.20
C ILE A 372 8.83 26.36 26.86
N LEU A 373 9.51 26.11 27.97
CA LEU A 373 9.42 24.88 28.75
C LEU A 373 8.70 25.17 30.08
N SER A 374 7.54 24.54 30.32
CA SER A 374 6.84 24.55 31.61
C SER A 374 7.33 23.43 32.51
N LEU A 375 7.68 23.79 33.75
CA LEU A 375 8.24 22.91 34.78
C LEU A 375 7.32 22.85 35.99
N PHE A 376 7.05 21.65 36.53
CA PHE A 376 6.39 21.47 37.82
C PHE A 376 7.36 20.92 38.88
N VAL A 377 7.42 21.60 40.03
CA VAL A 377 8.15 21.20 41.24
C VAL A 377 7.16 21.14 42.41
N PRO A 378 7.07 20.02 43.16
CA PRO A 378 6.17 19.86 44.30
C PRO A 378 6.72 20.54 45.58
N GLU A 379 5.95 20.53 46.66
CA GLU A 379 6.39 21.04 47.97
C GLU A 379 7.58 20.25 48.50
N GLN A 380 8.57 20.95 49.07
CA GLN A 380 9.79 20.34 49.61
C GLN A 380 9.98 20.64 51.11
N GLY A 381 10.74 19.77 51.79
CA GLY A 381 11.12 19.96 53.19
C GLY A 381 9.93 20.06 54.17
N GLY A 382 8.85 19.31 53.92
CA GLY A 382 7.65 19.31 54.78
C GLY A 382 6.76 20.56 54.67
N GLY A 383 6.94 21.38 53.63
CA GLY A 383 6.22 22.64 53.40
C GLY A 383 7.09 23.90 53.55
N ASN A 384 8.39 23.75 53.83
CA ASN A 384 9.33 24.88 53.89
C ASN A 384 9.59 25.53 52.52
N GLN A 385 9.41 24.79 51.42
CA GLN A 385 9.35 25.36 50.08
C GLN A 385 8.00 25.02 49.44
N PRO A 386 7.24 26.01 48.92
CA PRO A 386 5.99 25.76 48.21
C PRO A 386 6.25 25.02 46.91
N ALA A 387 5.22 24.33 46.39
CA ALA A 387 5.24 23.86 45.03
C ALA A 387 5.34 25.06 44.07
N LYS A 388 6.05 24.93 42.96
CA LYS A 388 6.07 25.95 41.91
C LYS A 388 5.82 25.38 40.53
N VAL A 389 5.08 26.13 39.72
CA VAL A 389 5.09 26.00 38.26
C VAL A 389 5.89 27.16 37.69
N ALA A 390 6.86 26.87 36.83
CA ALA A 390 7.73 27.87 36.20
C ALA A 390 7.73 27.71 34.68
N LEU A 391 7.81 28.83 33.96
CA LEU A 391 7.94 28.89 32.50
C LEU A 391 9.35 29.40 32.16
N VAL A 392 10.13 28.60 31.45
CA VAL A 392 11.52 28.92 31.07
C VAL A 392 11.64 29.11 29.57
N GLN A 393 12.23 30.22 29.13
CA GLN A 393 12.56 30.44 27.72
C GLN A 393 13.87 29.74 27.36
N ILE A 394 13.85 28.85 26.38
CA ILE A 394 15.05 28.26 25.77
C ILE A 394 15.35 29.04 24.47
N PRO A 395 16.64 29.28 24.10
CA PRO A 395 17.87 28.84 24.77
C PRO A 395 18.34 29.72 25.94
N SER A 396 17.70 30.86 26.23
CA SER A 396 18.21 31.85 27.21
C SER A 396 18.21 31.38 28.67
N LYS A 397 17.48 30.31 29.00
CA LYS A 397 17.31 29.72 30.34
C LYS A 397 16.74 30.71 31.38
N VAL A 398 16.05 31.76 30.92
CA VAL A 398 15.37 32.75 31.78
C VAL A 398 13.99 32.25 32.19
N GLU A 399 13.69 32.27 33.50
CA GLU A 399 12.30 32.10 33.99
C GLU A 399 11.47 33.33 33.59
N LEU A 400 10.55 33.17 32.64
CA LEU A 400 9.61 34.21 32.19
C LEU A 400 8.54 34.50 33.26
N ARG A 401 8.08 33.43 33.93
CA ARG A 401 7.01 33.48 34.92
C ARG A 401 7.14 32.30 35.88
N GLN A 402 6.79 32.52 37.14
CA GLN A 402 6.57 31.43 38.09
C GLN A 402 5.34 31.71 38.97
N LYS A 403 4.67 30.63 39.38
CA LYS A 403 3.53 30.65 40.31
C LYS A 403 3.81 29.68 41.45
N ASN A 404 3.88 30.21 42.66
CA ASN A 404 3.94 29.40 43.88
C ASN A 404 2.53 28.91 44.23
N LEU A 405 2.45 27.65 44.66
CA LEU A 405 1.24 26.92 45.00
C LEU A 405 1.43 26.27 46.38
N PHE A 406 0.34 26.20 47.16
CA PHE A 406 0.36 25.76 48.55
C PHE A 406 -0.72 24.69 48.80
N SER A 407 -0.42 23.76 49.70
CA SER A 407 -1.20 22.56 50.03
C SER A 407 -1.45 21.65 48.82
N VAL A 408 -0.52 21.56 47.87
CA VAL A 408 -0.70 20.77 46.63
C VAL A 408 -0.60 19.27 46.89
N SER A 409 -1.46 18.48 46.24
CA SER A 409 -1.47 17.01 46.26
C SER A 409 -1.07 16.38 44.92
N ASP A 410 -1.60 16.92 43.81
CA ASP A 410 -1.25 16.56 42.43
C ASP A 410 -1.34 17.80 41.53
N CYS A 411 -0.62 17.80 40.41
CA CYS A 411 -0.61 18.90 39.45
C CYS A 411 -0.40 18.38 38.02
N LYS A 412 -1.20 18.85 37.07
CA LYS A 412 -1.13 18.45 35.65
C LYS A 412 -1.17 19.66 34.74
N MET A 413 -0.27 19.69 33.75
CA MET A 413 -0.07 20.79 32.82
C MET A 413 -0.69 20.48 31.45
N TYR A 414 -1.64 21.30 31.01
CA TYR A 414 -2.36 21.15 29.74
C TYR A 414 -2.11 22.37 28.85
N TRP A 415 -1.26 22.22 27.84
CA TRP A 415 -1.01 23.24 26.84
C TRP A 415 -2.13 23.29 25.80
N GLN A 416 -2.54 24.50 25.42
CA GLN A 416 -3.42 24.75 24.28
C GLN A 416 -2.62 24.61 22.97
N SER A 417 -3.25 24.05 21.93
CA SER A 417 -2.58 23.65 20.67
C SER A 417 -1.83 24.76 19.91
N SER A 418 -2.19 26.03 20.06
CA SER A 418 -1.46 27.18 19.50
C SER A 418 -0.46 27.84 20.47
N GLY A 419 -0.36 27.35 21.71
CA GLY A 419 0.56 27.88 22.73
C GLY A 419 0.14 29.23 23.35
N GLU A 420 -1.09 29.71 23.13
CA GLU A 420 -1.58 30.94 23.77
C GLU A 420 -1.86 30.76 25.26
N TYR A 421 -2.31 29.56 25.66
CA TYR A 421 -2.70 29.25 27.04
C TYR A 421 -2.04 27.97 27.55
N LEU A 422 -1.75 27.98 28.85
CA LEU A 422 -1.43 26.80 29.64
C LEU A 422 -2.44 26.72 30.79
N ALA A 423 -3.23 25.64 30.85
CA ALA A 423 -4.06 25.32 31.99
C ALA A 423 -3.30 24.38 32.92
N VAL A 424 -3.12 24.78 34.17
CA VAL A 424 -2.53 23.93 35.20
C VAL A 424 -3.65 23.48 36.12
N LYS A 425 -4.01 22.19 36.06
CA LYS A 425 -4.86 21.58 37.09
C LYS A 425 -4.05 21.48 38.38
N VAL A 426 -4.60 21.94 39.49
CA VAL A 426 -4.01 21.83 40.83
C VAL A 426 -5.02 21.18 41.76
N ASP A 427 -4.72 19.98 42.26
CA ASP A 427 -5.48 19.34 43.33
C ASP A 427 -4.88 19.74 44.68
N ARG A 428 -5.68 20.30 45.58
CA ARG A 428 -5.24 20.91 46.84
C ARG A 428 -5.87 20.22 48.05
N TYR A 429 -5.08 19.96 49.09
CA TYR A 429 -5.60 19.48 50.37
C TYR A 429 -6.42 20.56 51.08
N THR A 430 -7.55 20.15 51.67
CA THR A 430 -8.30 20.99 52.62
C THR A 430 -7.53 21.17 53.93
N LYS A 431 -7.89 22.16 54.75
CA LYS A 431 -7.20 22.47 56.02
C LYS A 431 -7.13 21.30 57.01
N THR A 432 -8.01 20.31 56.89
CA THR A 432 -8.03 19.09 57.72
C THR A 432 -7.18 17.95 57.15
N LYS A 433 -6.63 18.10 55.93
CA LYS A 433 -5.96 17.07 55.12
C LYS A 433 -6.78 15.78 54.88
N LYS A 434 -8.09 15.79 55.15
CA LYS A 434 -9.00 14.64 54.95
C LYS A 434 -9.63 14.56 53.55
N SER A 435 -9.56 15.64 52.78
CA SER A 435 -10.13 15.72 51.43
C SER A 435 -9.28 16.65 50.55
N THR A 436 -9.43 16.50 49.24
CA THR A 436 -8.86 17.39 48.23
C THR A 436 -9.97 18.17 47.51
N TYR A 437 -9.65 19.35 47.01
CA TYR A 437 -10.47 20.13 46.08
C TYR A 437 -9.64 20.49 44.85
N SER A 438 -10.27 20.48 43.67
CA SER A 438 -9.61 20.73 42.39
C SER A 438 -9.83 22.18 41.92
N GLY A 439 -8.86 22.74 41.19
CA GLY A 439 -9.03 24.01 40.47
C GLY A 439 -7.99 24.19 39.37
N PHE A 440 -8.11 25.26 38.59
CA PHE A 440 -7.17 25.60 37.52
C PHE A 440 -6.45 26.93 37.76
N GLU A 441 -5.18 26.96 37.39
CA GLU A 441 -4.40 28.17 37.17
C GLU A 441 -4.18 28.32 35.66
N LEU A 442 -4.79 29.35 35.06
CA LEU A 442 -4.84 29.56 33.62
C LEU A 442 -3.86 30.68 33.24
N PHE A 443 -2.77 30.32 32.56
CA PHE A 443 -1.71 31.24 32.15
C PHE A 443 -1.98 31.74 30.72
N ARG A 444 -1.92 33.06 30.51
CA ARG A 444 -2.06 33.71 29.20
C ARG A 444 -0.68 34.10 28.67
N ILE A 445 -0.12 33.27 27.79
CA ILE A 445 1.32 33.26 27.45
C ILE A 445 1.70 34.40 26.50
N LYS A 446 0.82 34.73 25.54
CA LYS A 446 1.03 35.82 24.57
C LYS A 446 0.64 37.21 25.13
N GLU A 447 0.05 37.27 26.31
CA GLU A 447 -0.33 38.53 26.97
C GLU A 447 0.83 39.08 27.82
N ARG A 448 0.95 40.41 27.88
CA ARG A 448 2.06 41.10 28.56
C ARG A 448 2.12 40.71 30.05
N ASP A 449 3.33 40.45 30.54
CA ASP A 449 3.65 40.07 31.93
C ASP A 449 3.02 38.72 32.38
N ILE A 450 2.49 37.94 31.42
CA ILE A 450 1.86 36.61 31.58
C ILE A 450 0.85 36.59 32.75
N PRO A 451 -0.36 37.15 32.56
CA PRO A 451 -1.39 37.11 33.57
C PRO A 451 -1.83 35.67 33.86
N ILE A 452 -2.13 35.41 35.13
CA ILE A 452 -2.51 34.10 35.64
C ILE A 452 -3.88 34.25 36.30
N GLU A 453 -4.85 33.51 35.78
CA GLU A 453 -6.23 33.55 36.20
C GLU A 453 -6.58 32.28 36.99
N VAL A 454 -7.20 32.44 38.18
CA VAL A 454 -7.58 31.31 39.03
C VAL A 454 -9.03 30.96 38.77
N LEU A 455 -9.29 29.75 38.29
CA LEU A 455 -10.63 29.22 38.10
C LEU A 455 -10.90 28.12 39.14
N GLU A 456 -11.85 28.39 40.03
CA GLU A 456 -12.46 27.40 40.91
C GLU A 456 -13.77 26.91 40.30
N LEU A 457 -14.17 25.66 40.57
CA LEU A 457 -15.50 25.16 40.19
C LEU A 457 -16.59 25.71 41.11
N ASP A 458 -17.82 25.80 40.59
CA ASP A 458 -18.99 26.29 41.35
C ASP A 458 -19.25 25.43 42.60
N ASN A 459 -19.10 24.11 42.49
CA ASN A 459 -19.09 23.19 43.64
C ASN A 459 -17.65 22.81 44.01
N LYS A 460 -17.17 23.29 45.14
CA LYS A 460 -15.79 23.05 45.62
C LYS A 460 -15.52 21.61 46.08
N ASN A 461 -16.54 20.76 46.15
CA ASN A 461 -16.40 19.33 46.45
C ASN A 461 -16.23 18.48 45.17
N ASP A 462 -16.52 19.03 43.98
CA ASP A 462 -16.39 18.30 42.73
C ASP A 462 -14.92 18.02 42.41
N LYS A 463 -14.63 16.77 42.03
CA LYS A 463 -13.32 16.38 41.51
C LYS A 463 -13.29 16.58 40.01
N ILE A 464 -12.18 17.10 39.47
CA ILE A 464 -11.97 17.17 38.02
C ILE A 464 -11.46 15.82 37.51
N ILE A 465 -12.27 15.18 36.67
CA ILE A 465 -12.05 13.88 36.02
C ILE A 465 -11.24 14.06 34.74
N ALA A 466 -11.70 14.94 33.84
CA ALA A 466 -11.09 15.20 32.55
C ALA A 466 -11.11 16.69 32.20
N PHE A 467 -10.15 17.10 31.36
CA PHE A 467 -9.99 18.46 30.85
C PHE A 467 -9.49 18.38 29.40
N ALA A 468 -10.05 19.18 28.50
CA ALA A 468 -9.54 19.30 27.13
C ALA A 468 -9.74 20.71 26.54
N TRP A 469 -8.66 21.27 25.98
CA TRP A 469 -8.68 22.50 25.19
C TRP A 469 -9.31 22.28 23.82
N GLU A 470 -10.00 23.30 23.31
CA GLU A 470 -10.40 23.37 21.91
C GLU A 470 -9.18 23.52 20.97
N PRO A 471 -9.02 22.67 19.94
CA PRO A 471 -7.99 22.83 18.92
C PRO A 471 -8.12 24.18 18.20
N LYS A 472 -7.03 24.96 18.14
CA LYS A 472 -6.96 26.33 17.57
C LYS A 472 -7.91 27.38 18.20
N GLY A 473 -8.80 26.99 19.11
CA GLY A 473 -9.82 27.86 19.71
C GLY A 473 -9.40 28.48 21.04
N HIS A 474 -10.36 29.17 21.68
CA HIS A 474 -10.18 29.83 22.98
C HIS A 474 -11.00 29.17 24.10
N ARG A 475 -11.73 28.09 23.78
CA ARG A 475 -12.60 27.36 24.71
C ARG A 475 -11.92 26.13 25.30
N PHE A 476 -12.48 25.62 26.39
CA PHE A 476 -12.16 24.31 26.94
C PHE A 476 -13.37 23.67 27.63
N ALA A 477 -13.32 22.35 27.76
CA ALA A 477 -14.34 21.55 28.43
C ALA A 477 -13.73 20.83 29.65
N VAL A 478 -14.53 20.68 30.70
CA VAL A 478 -14.15 20.04 31.97
C VAL A 478 -15.24 19.06 32.39
N ILE A 479 -14.87 17.80 32.64
CA ILE A 479 -15.74 16.83 33.32
C ILE A 479 -15.45 16.88 34.81
N HIS A 480 -16.47 17.14 35.63
CA HIS A 480 -16.34 17.28 37.08
C HIS A 480 -17.52 16.68 37.86
N GLY A 481 -17.28 16.36 39.14
CA GLY A 481 -18.27 15.73 40.02
C GLY A 481 -17.93 14.27 40.32
N ASP A 482 -18.89 13.53 40.86
CA ASP A 482 -18.73 12.11 41.20
C ASP A 482 -19.31 11.17 40.12
N GLN A 483 -18.62 10.05 39.90
CA GLN A 483 -19.07 9.00 38.99
C GLN A 483 -20.25 8.20 39.61
N PRO A 484 -21.20 7.69 38.81
CA PRO A 484 -21.16 7.52 37.35
C PRO A 484 -21.95 8.58 36.55
N ARG A 485 -22.23 9.77 37.10
CA ARG A 485 -22.97 10.83 36.39
C ARG A 485 -22.38 12.23 36.67
N PRO A 486 -21.13 12.50 36.24
CA PRO A 486 -20.53 13.82 36.34
C PRO A 486 -21.25 14.89 35.50
N ASP A 487 -21.01 16.14 35.86
CA ASP A 487 -21.38 17.32 35.09
C ASP A 487 -20.24 17.69 34.11
N VAL A 488 -20.60 18.27 32.96
CA VAL A 488 -19.64 18.75 31.95
C VAL A 488 -19.82 20.25 31.76
N SER A 489 -18.80 21.02 32.14
CA SER A 489 -18.82 22.48 32.02
C SER A 489 -17.91 22.99 30.90
N PHE A 490 -18.44 23.92 30.11
CA PHE A 490 -17.73 24.61 29.02
C PHE A 490 -17.34 26.02 29.42
N TYR A 491 -16.12 26.42 29.09
CA TYR A 491 -15.55 27.72 29.43
C TYR A 491 -14.86 28.35 28.21
N SER A 492 -14.73 29.68 28.20
CA SER A 492 -13.91 30.41 27.23
C SER A 492 -12.95 31.37 27.91
N MET A 493 -11.72 31.46 27.42
CA MET A 493 -10.69 32.43 27.86
C MET A 493 -10.97 33.86 27.39
N LYS A 494 -11.78 34.02 26.33
CA LYS A 494 -12.14 35.30 25.69
C LYS A 494 -13.61 35.28 25.27
N THR A 495 -14.32 36.39 25.48
CA THR A 495 -15.66 36.64 24.93
C THR A 495 -15.74 38.06 24.38
N ALA A 496 -16.75 38.34 23.55
CA ALA A 496 -17.01 39.68 23.02
C ALA A 496 -17.29 40.73 24.12
N GLN A 497 -17.67 40.30 25.33
CA GLN A 497 -17.96 41.15 26.48
C GLN A 497 -16.79 41.25 27.46
N ASN A 498 -15.89 40.25 27.49
CA ASN A 498 -14.74 40.24 28.37
C ASN A 498 -13.58 39.44 27.75
N THR A 499 -12.49 40.13 27.43
CA THR A 499 -11.27 39.55 26.85
C THR A 499 -10.25 39.11 27.90
N GLY A 500 -10.31 39.70 29.10
CA GLY A 500 -9.32 39.54 30.17
C GLY A 500 -9.76 38.67 31.35
N ARG A 501 -10.90 37.97 31.24
CA ARG A 501 -11.31 36.93 32.19
C ARG A 501 -11.93 35.72 31.49
N VAL A 502 -11.81 34.57 32.14
CA VAL A 502 -12.50 33.33 31.78
C VAL A 502 -13.99 33.44 32.12
N SER A 503 -14.84 32.90 31.25
CA SER A 503 -16.29 32.86 31.42
C SER A 503 -16.81 31.44 31.23
N LYS A 504 -17.69 30.96 32.12
CA LYS A 504 -18.45 29.74 31.88
C LYS A 504 -19.53 30.01 30.83
N LEU A 505 -19.65 29.11 29.86
CA LEU A 505 -20.65 29.16 28.78
C LEU A 505 -21.90 28.35 29.17
N ALA A 506 -21.70 27.08 29.55
CA ALA A 506 -22.77 26.15 29.91
C ALA A 506 -22.26 25.08 30.90
N THR A 507 -23.20 24.40 31.55
CA THR A 507 -22.95 23.15 32.30
C THR A 507 -24.03 22.14 31.91
N LEU A 508 -23.64 21.07 31.25
CA LEU A 508 -24.49 19.90 31.01
C LEU A 508 -24.47 19.01 32.25
N LYS A 509 -25.63 18.60 32.74
CA LYS A 509 -25.73 17.87 34.02
C LYS A 509 -25.86 16.36 33.85
N ALA A 510 -25.31 15.63 34.83
CA ALA A 510 -25.52 14.19 35.04
C ALA A 510 -25.27 13.30 33.79
N LYS A 511 -24.17 13.56 33.08
CA LYS A 511 -23.78 12.86 31.83
C LYS A 511 -22.97 11.60 32.12
N GLN A 512 -23.06 10.59 31.25
CA GLN A 512 -22.29 9.34 31.37
C GLN A 512 -20.92 9.43 30.65
N ALA A 513 -20.22 10.55 30.79
CA ALA A 513 -18.96 10.82 30.12
C ALA A 513 -17.77 10.79 31.09
N ASN A 514 -16.65 10.19 30.66
CA ASN A 514 -15.37 10.22 31.38
C ASN A 514 -14.20 10.69 30.51
N ALA A 515 -14.38 10.78 29.19
CA ALA A 515 -13.41 11.30 28.24
C ALA A 515 -14.00 12.40 27.34
N LEU A 516 -13.13 13.27 26.82
CA LEU A 516 -13.46 14.43 25.97
C LEU A 516 -12.62 14.38 24.69
N PHE A 517 -13.27 14.33 23.53
CA PHE A 517 -12.59 14.32 22.23
C PHE A 517 -13.08 15.46 21.36
N TRP A 518 -12.31 16.55 21.28
CA TRP A 518 -12.59 17.68 20.37
C TRP A 518 -12.22 17.35 18.92
N SER A 519 -13.00 17.87 17.98
CA SER A 519 -12.62 17.88 16.56
C SER A 519 -11.39 18.75 16.32
N PRO A 520 -10.44 18.36 15.43
CA PRO A 520 -9.27 19.17 15.05
C PRO A 520 -9.57 20.56 14.44
N THR A 521 -10.82 20.81 14.05
CA THR A 521 -11.32 22.13 13.60
C THR A 521 -11.77 23.04 14.74
N GLY A 522 -11.91 22.52 15.97
CA GLY A 522 -12.72 23.14 17.01
C GLY A 522 -14.22 22.95 16.73
N LYS A 523 -15.06 23.75 17.40
CA LYS A 523 -16.55 23.74 17.39
C LYS A 523 -17.21 22.47 17.96
N TYR A 524 -16.84 21.29 17.46
CA TYR A 524 -17.47 20.02 17.81
C TYR A 524 -16.66 19.24 18.84
N ILE A 525 -17.36 18.58 19.75
CA ILE A 525 -16.77 17.73 20.81
C ILE A 525 -17.62 16.47 21.00
N ILE A 526 -16.96 15.35 21.31
CA ILE A 526 -17.62 14.13 21.78
C ILE A 526 -17.40 14.02 23.28
N LEU A 527 -18.50 13.84 24.01
CA LEU A 527 -18.50 13.43 25.41
C LEU A 527 -18.67 11.91 25.42
N ALA A 528 -17.63 11.18 25.82
CA ALA A 528 -17.57 9.73 25.68
C ALA A 528 -17.51 9.03 27.03
N GLY A 529 -18.32 7.99 27.20
CA GLY A 529 -18.25 7.04 28.30
C GLY A 529 -17.49 5.78 27.89
N LEU A 530 -16.17 5.77 28.07
CA LEU A 530 -15.28 4.65 27.73
C LEU A 530 -14.95 3.77 28.95
N LYS A 531 -14.43 2.56 28.70
CA LYS A 531 -13.67 1.74 29.68
C LYS A 531 -14.36 1.60 31.06
N GLY A 532 -15.55 1.00 31.06
CA GLY A 532 -16.39 0.75 32.24
C GLY A 532 -17.74 1.49 32.25
N PHE A 533 -17.92 2.40 31.29
CA PHE A 533 -19.22 2.91 30.85
C PHE A 533 -19.65 2.17 29.59
N ASN A 534 -20.94 2.18 29.25
CA ASN A 534 -21.51 1.36 28.17
C ASN A 534 -21.02 1.70 26.74
N GLY A 535 -20.13 2.68 26.56
CA GLY A 535 -19.77 3.17 25.23
C GLY A 535 -20.72 4.23 24.68
N GLN A 536 -21.44 4.95 25.57
CA GLN A 536 -22.29 6.07 25.18
C GLN A 536 -21.45 7.23 24.63
N LEU A 537 -21.86 7.76 23.47
CA LEU A 537 -21.22 8.84 22.73
C LEU A 537 -22.22 9.98 22.57
N GLU A 538 -21.88 11.18 23.06
CA GLU A 538 -22.70 12.38 22.85
C GLU A 538 -21.95 13.39 21.98
N PHE A 539 -22.49 13.66 20.79
CA PHE A 539 -21.96 14.60 19.81
C PHE A 539 -22.54 15.99 20.09
N PHE A 540 -21.69 16.92 20.54
CA PHE A 540 -22.11 18.23 21.04
C PHE A 540 -21.47 19.38 20.25
N ASN A 541 -22.27 20.39 19.96
CA ASN A 541 -21.87 21.60 19.24
C ASN A 541 -21.70 22.75 20.23
N VAL A 542 -20.46 23.23 20.41
CA VAL A 542 -20.12 24.23 21.44
C VAL A 542 -20.40 25.68 20.97
N ASP A 543 -20.73 25.91 19.69
CA ASP A 543 -21.18 27.22 19.20
C ASP A 543 -22.66 27.47 19.53
N GLU A 544 -23.50 26.48 19.22
CA GLU A 544 -24.95 26.53 19.44
C GLU A 544 -25.37 26.00 20.83
N LEU A 545 -24.44 25.36 21.55
CA LEU A 545 -24.61 24.75 22.88
C LEU A 545 -25.66 23.63 22.93
N GLU A 546 -25.81 22.90 21.82
CA GLU A 546 -26.77 21.81 21.65
C GLU A 546 -26.11 20.44 21.43
N THR A 547 -26.84 19.39 21.81
CA THR A 547 -26.50 18.00 21.49
C THR A 547 -27.07 17.67 20.12
N MET A 548 -26.20 17.42 19.14
CA MET A 548 -26.60 17.10 17.76
C MET A 548 -27.13 15.66 17.66
N ALA A 549 -26.45 14.72 18.36
CA ALA A 549 -26.80 13.32 18.36
C ALA A 549 -26.26 12.60 19.60
N THR A 550 -26.92 11.49 19.96
CA THR A 550 -26.44 10.51 20.94
C THR A 550 -26.37 9.14 20.26
N ALA A 551 -25.22 8.48 20.36
CA ALA A 551 -25.01 7.13 19.86
C ALA A 551 -24.44 6.22 20.96
N GLU A 552 -24.39 4.92 20.69
CA GLU A 552 -23.78 3.92 21.57
C GLU A 552 -22.87 3.02 20.73
N HIS A 553 -21.63 2.81 21.18
CA HIS A 553 -20.72 1.83 20.61
C HIS A 553 -20.23 0.93 21.74
N PHE A 554 -20.94 -0.18 21.93
CA PHE A 554 -20.76 -1.07 23.07
C PHE A 554 -19.29 -1.51 23.21
N MET A 555 -18.78 -1.44 24.45
CA MET A 555 -17.38 -1.77 24.79
C MET A 555 -16.29 -0.99 23.99
N ALA A 556 -16.61 0.19 23.45
CA ALA A 556 -15.61 1.06 22.81
C ALA A 556 -14.39 1.27 23.71
N THR A 557 -13.21 0.92 23.20
CA THR A 557 -11.95 1.10 23.91
C THR A 557 -11.35 2.46 23.62
N ASP A 558 -11.38 2.90 22.35
CA ASP A 558 -10.64 4.06 21.87
C ASP A 558 -11.44 4.85 20.82
N ILE A 559 -11.20 6.17 20.75
CA ILE A 559 -11.86 7.11 19.84
C ILE A 559 -10.80 8.02 19.21
N GLU A 560 -10.85 8.20 17.90
CA GLU A 560 -9.98 9.12 17.17
C GLU A 560 -10.75 9.89 16.10
N TRP A 561 -10.65 11.22 16.12
CA TRP A 561 -11.13 12.09 15.05
C TRP A 561 -10.21 12.00 13.83
N ASP A 562 -10.77 12.07 12.64
CA ASP A 562 -9.97 12.26 11.43
C ASP A 562 -9.31 13.67 11.44
N PRO A 563 -8.17 13.88 10.74
CA PRO A 563 -7.45 15.16 10.77
C PRO A 563 -8.21 16.37 10.20
N THR A 564 -9.29 16.14 9.44
CA THR A 564 -10.15 17.20 8.88
C THR A 564 -11.37 17.53 9.75
N GLY A 565 -11.68 16.71 10.77
CA GLY A 565 -12.80 16.95 11.69
C GLY A 565 -14.18 16.64 11.10
N ARG A 566 -14.24 15.84 10.02
CA ARG A 566 -15.47 15.39 9.34
C ARG A 566 -15.99 14.05 9.86
N TYR A 567 -15.09 13.20 10.36
CA TYR A 567 -15.35 11.81 10.72
C TYR A 567 -14.70 11.43 12.06
N VAL A 568 -15.28 10.41 12.68
CA VAL A 568 -14.84 9.85 13.96
C VAL A 568 -14.73 8.35 13.80
N ALA A 569 -13.57 7.79 14.14
CA ALA A 569 -13.40 6.36 14.32
C ALA A 569 -13.57 6.01 15.80
N THR A 570 -14.37 4.98 16.08
CA THR A 570 -14.48 4.37 17.41
C THR A 570 -14.19 2.88 17.31
N ALA A 571 -13.22 2.39 18.08
CA ALA A 571 -12.72 1.01 17.99
C ALA A 571 -13.10 0.16 19.21
N VAL A 572 -13.26 -1.14 18.99
CA VAL A 572 -13.24 -2.18 20.03
C VAL A 572 -12.02 -3.05 19.74
N THR A 573 -10.99 -2.91 20.58
CA THR A 573 -9.76 -3.71 20.47
C THR A 573 -9.91 -5.07 21.17
N SER A 574 -9.06 -6.02 20.81
CA SER A 574 -9.02 -7.40 21.33
C SER A 574 -8.61 -7.53 22.81
N VAL A 575 -8.71 -6.44 23.58
CA VAL A 575 -8.80 -6.44 25.05
C VAL A 575 -10.18 -6.97 25.50
N HIS A 576 -11.14 -7.02 24.59
CA HIS A 576 -12.47 -7.61 24.77
C HIS A 576 -12.68 -8.75 23.77
N GLU A 577 -13.47 -9.76 24.14
CA GLU A 577 -13.67 -10.98 23.33
C GLU A 577 -14.80 -10.85 22.29
N MET A 578 -15.58 -9.79 22.34
CA MET A 578 -16.78 -9.58 21.51
C MET A 578 -16.69 -8.28 20.70
N GLU A 579 -17.42 -8.24 19.58
CA GLU A 579 -17.57 -7.09 18.67
C GLU A 579 -16.27 -6.37 18.26
N ASN A 580 -15.15 -7.10 18.19
CA ASN A 580 -13.86 -6.55 17.75
C ASN A 580 -13.96 -5.91 16.36
N GLY A 581 -13.33 -4.74 16.21
CA GLY A 581 -13.36 -3.98 14.96
C GLY A 581 -13.51 -2.48 15.19
N PHE A 582 -14.11 -1.79 14.23
CA PHE A 582 -14.25 -0.33 14.26
C PHE A 582 -15.53 0.17 13.56
N THR A 583 -15.99 1.32 14.04
CA THR A 583 -17.18 2.01 13.53
C THR A 583 -16.81 3.44 13.16
N ILE A 584 -17.23 3.89 11.98
CA ILE A 584 -17.01 5.24 11.47
C ILE A 584 -18.32 6.03 11.53
N TRP A 585 -18.27 7.18 12.20
CA TRP A 585 -19.35 8.15 12.33
C TRP A 585 -18.95 9.44 11.59
N SER A 586 -19.93 10.23 11.14
CA SER A 586 -19.69 11.63 10.74
C SER A 586 -19.73 12.57 11.95
N PHE A 587 -19.21 13.79 11.79
CA PHE A 587 -19.11 14.81 12.85
C PHE A 587 -20.44 15.14 13.57
N ASN A 588 -21.58 14.93 12.90
CA ASN A 588 -22.92 15.13 13.45
C ASN A 588 -23.49 13.89 14.18
N GLY A 589 -22.75 12.78 14.24
CA GLY A 589 -23.14 11.54 14.91
C GLY A 589 -23.86 10.50 14.05
N ASN A 590 -24.09 10.75 12.75
CA ASN A 590 -24.65 9.72 11.87
C ASN A 590 -23.65 8.58 11.65
N LEU A 591 -24.14 7.33 11.74
CA LEU A 591 -23.37 6.13 11.42
C LEU A 591 -23.09 6.07 9.91
N VAL A 592 -21.81 6.01 9.52
CA VAL A 592 -21.40 5.84 8.11
C VAL A 592 -21.26 4.36 7.78
N TYR A 593 -20.49 3.61 8.58
CA TYR A 593 -20.37 2.15 8.52
C TYR A 593 -19.76 1.54 9.78
N ARG A 594 -20.03 0.25 10.01
CA ARG A 594 -19.41 -0.60 11.04
C ARG A 594 -18.72 -1.79 10.37
N ILE A 595 -17.52 -2.12 10.82
CA ILE A 595 -16.74 -3.27 10.35
C ILE A 595 -16.27 -4.07 11.56
N LEU A 596 -16.66 -5.35 11.60
CA LEU A 596 -16.14 -6.33 12.54
C LEU A 596 -14.88 -6.99 11.94
N LYS A 597 -13.89 -7.24 12.79
CA LYS A 597 -12.57 -7.79 12.45
C LYS A 597 -12.04 -8.57 13.65
N ASP A 598 -11.78 -9.86 13.48
CA ASP A 598 -11.22 -10.68 14.55
C ASP A 598 -9.80 -10.21 14.94
N HIS A 599 -9.46 -10.38 16.22
CA HIS A 599 -8.17 -9.96 16.80
C HIS A 599 -7.76 -8.53 16.41
N PHE A 600 -8.69 -7.58 16.52
CA PHE A 600 -8.46 -6.18 16.17
C PHE A 600 -7.55 -5.50 17.21
N PHE A 601 -6.35 -5.08 16.82
CA PHE A 601 -5.35 -4.54 17.76
C PHE A 601 -5.28 -3.02 17.77
N GLN A 602 -5.45 -2.37 16.62
CA GLN A 602 -5.18 -0.95 16.47
C GLN A 602 -5.93 -0.34 15.28
N LEU A 603 -6.39 0.91 15.46
CA LEU A 603 -6.72 1.86 14.39
C LEU A 603 -5.87 3.12 14.58
N ALA A 604 -5.43 3.75 13.49
CA ALA A 604 -4.89 5.11 13.52
C ALA A 604 -5.14 5.84 12.18
N TRP A 605 -5.71 7.04 12.24
CA TRP A 605 -5.80 7.95 11.08
C TRP A 605 -4.40 8.42 10.64
N ARG A 606 -4.20 8.59 9.32
CA ARG A 606 -2.98 9.18 8.75
C ARG A 606 -2.98 10.70 9.00
N PRO A 607 -2.09 11.27 9.83
CA PRO A 607 -2.10 12.70 10.13
C PRO A 607 -1.89 13.54 8.86
N ARG A 608 -2.52 14.71 8.78
CA ARG A 608 -2.33 15.65 7.66
C ARG A 608 -1.36 16.77 8.04
N PRO A 609 -0.43 17.17 7.16
CA PRO A 609 0.37 18.36 7.40
C PRO A 609 -0.50 19.62 7.44
N PRO A 610 -0.06 20.70 8.10
CA PRO A 610 -0.72 21.99 8.01
C PRO A 610 -0.89 22.45 6.56
N SER A 611 -2.00 23.14 6.30
CA SER A 611 -2.33 23.73 4.99
C SER A 611 -1.16 24.50 4.37
N PHE A 612 -0.97 24.32 3.06
CA PHE A 612 -0.04 25.10 2.24
C PHE A 612 -0.70 26.37 1.64
N LEU A 613 -1.98 26.63 1.93
CA LEU A 613 -2.67 27.82 1.48
C LEU A 613 -2.21 29.06 2.28
N THR A 614 -2.26 30.23 1.66
CA THR A 614 -2.15 31.51 2.37
C THR A 614 -3.49 31.81 3.07
N ALA A 615 -3.43 32.49 4.22
CA ALA A 615 -4.64 32.87 4.97
C ALA A 615 -5.66 33.65 4.12
N GLU A 616 -5.18 34.46 3.17
CA GLU A 616 -6.01 35.16 2.18
C GLU A 616 -6.87 34.19 1.34
N LYS A 617 -6.31 33.07 0.89
CA LYS A 617 -7.03 32.04 0.12
C LYS A 617 -7.98 31.22 0.99
N GLU A 618 -7.60 30.96 2.25
CA GLU A 618 -8.50 30.29 3.20
C GLU A 618 -9.72 31.19 3.50
N GLU A 619 -9.52 32.50 3.62
CA GLU A 619 -10.61 33.49 3.77
C GLU A 619 -11.45 33.62 2.47
N GLU A 620 -10.83 33.56 1.29
CA GLU A 620 -11.54 33.55 0.00
C GLU A 620 -12.43 32.30 -0.16
N ILE A 621 -11.92 31.12 0.23
CA ILE A 621 -12.68 29.86 0.21
C ILE A 621 -13.84 29.92 1.21
N ALA A 622 -13.61 30.45 2.42
CA ALA A 622 -14.66 30.65 3.42
C ALA A 622 -15.77 31.59 2.92
N LYS A 623 -15.41 32.72 2.27
CA LYS A 623 -16.37 33.65 1.65
C LYS A 623 -17.18 33.00 0.53
N ASN A 624 -16.56 32.11 -0.26
CA ASN A 624 -17.19 31.41 -1.39
C ASN A 624 -17.80 30.04 -1.04
N LEU A 625 -17.85 29.65 0.25
CA LEU A 625 -18.18 28.28 0.68
C LEU A 625 -19.51 27.75 0.09
N LYS A 626 -20.54 28.60 0.00
CA LYS A 626 -21.86 28.25 -0.58
C LYS A 626 -21.84 27.91 -2.07
N LYS A 627 -20.79 28.29 -2.81
CA LYS A 627 -20.56 27.90 -4.21
C LYS A 627 -19.89 26.53 -4.28
N TYR A 628 -18.95 26.26 -3.37
CA TYR A 628 -18.23 25.00 -3.31
C TYR A 628 -19.08 23.86 -2.73
N SER A 629 -19.86 24.09 -1.67
CA SER A 629 -20.71 23.06 -1.08
C SER A 629 -21.72 22.54 -2.11
N LYS A 630 -22.45 23.42 -2.80
CA LYS A 630 -23.37 23.06 -3.90
C LYS A 630 -22.74 22.25 -5.03
N LYS A 631 -21.43 22.43 -5.30
CA LYS A 631 -20.72 21.60 -6.30
C LYS A 631 -20.54 20.19 -5.77
N TYR A 632 -19.98 20.05 -4.57
CA TYR A 632 -19.71 18.74 -3.97
C TYR A 632 -20.99 18.00 -3.56
N GLU A 633 -22.03 18.70 -3.13
CA GLU A 633 -23.37 18.16 -2.88
C GLU A 633 -23.96 17.49 -4.13
N ALA A 634 -23.77 18.08 -5.32
CA ALA A 634 -24.19 17.48 -6.59
C ALA A 634 -23.31 16.27 -6.99
N GLU A 635 -21.98 16.40 -6.89
CA GLU A 635 -21.04 15.30 -7.19
C GLU A 635 -21.25 14.08 -6.27
N ASP A 636 -21.54 14.31 -4.99
CA ASP A 636 -21.85 13.24 -4.03
C ASP A 636 -23.25 12.62 -4.27
N GLN A 637 -24.24 13.41 -4.71
CA GLN A 637 -25.56 12.91 -5.13
C GLN A 637 -25.46 12.02 -6.38
N ASP A 638 -24.75 12.47 -7.42
CA ASP A 638 -24.54 11.70 -8.66
C ASP A 638 -23.85 10.36 -8.36
N VAL A 639 -22.80 10.36 -7.52
CA VAL A 639 -22.13 9.12 -7.08
C VAL A 639 -23.06 8.21 -6.27
N SER A 640 -23.88 8.77 -5.37
CA SER A 640 -24.84 7.99 -4.59
C SER A 640 -25.93 7.35 -5.46
N LEU A 641 -26.39 8.05 -6.51
CA LEU A 641 -27.34 7.50 -7.48
C LEU A 641 -26.71 6.36 -8.27
N LEU A 642 -25.51 6.56 -8.84
CA LEU A 642 -24.78 5.54 -9.60
C LEU A 642 -24.51 4.26 -8.77
N LEU A 643 -24.17 4.40 -7.49
CA LEU A 643 -24.00 3.25 -6.58
C LEU A 643 -25.32 2.52 -6.32
N SER A 644 -26.41 3.26 -6.12
CA SER A 644 -27.76 2.69 -5.95
C SER A 644 -28.22 1.93 -7.19
N GLU A 645 -27.94 2.44 -8.40
CA GLU A 645 -28.25 1.74 -9.64
C GLU A 645 -27.41 0.46 -9.82
N GLN A 646 -26.11 0.50 -9.52
CA GLN A 646 -25.25 -0.70 -9.57
C GLN A 646 -25.69 -1.78 -8.56
N ASP A 647 -26.09 -1.41 -7.35
CA ASP A 647 -26.57 -2.37 -6.36
C ASP A 647 -27.97 -2.90 -6.70
N ARG A 648 -28.83 -2.08 -7.34
CA ARG A 648 -30.10 -2.53 -7.94
C ARG A 648 -29.86 -3.54 -9.07
N GLU A 649 -28.87 -3.31 -9.93
CA GLU A 649 -28.48 -4.26 -10.99
C GLU A 649 -27.91 -5.57 -10.42
N LYS A 650 -27.03 -5.52 -9.41
CA LYS A 650 -26.53 -6.72 -8.72
C LYS A 650 -27.66 -7.52 -8.06
N ARG A 651 -28.59 -6.84 -7.37
CA ARG A 651 -29.78 -7.49 -6.78
C ARG A 651 -30.66 -8.14 -7.85
N LYS A 652 -30.83 -7.48 -9.01
CA LYS A 652 -31.56 -8.06 -10.15
C LYS A 652 -30.84 -9.29 -10.72
N ALA A 653 -29.53 -9.22 -10.92
CA ALA A 653 -28.73 -10.35 -11.42
C ALA A 653 -28.79 -11.56 -10.47
N LEU A 654 -28.66 -11.35 -9.15
CA LEU A 654 -28.81 -12.40 -8.14
C LEU A 654 -30.24 -12.96 -8.10
N LYS A 655 -31.27 -12.13 -8.27
CA LYS A 655 -32.66 -12.60 -8.40
C LYS A 655 -32.86 -13.44 -9.66
N GLU A 656 -32.33 -13.03 -10.82
CA GLU A 656 -32.39 -13.81 -12.05
C GLU A 656 -31.58 -15.11 -11.98
N GLU A 657 -30.46 -15.14 -11.25
CA GLU A 657 -29.67 -16.35 -11.00
C GLU A 657 -30.42 -17.32 -10.09
N TRP A 658 -31.02 -16.82 -9.01
CA TRP A 658 -31.90 -17.59 -8.13
C TRP A 658 -33.12 -18.14 -8.87
N GLU A 659 -33.79 -17.33 -9.69
CA GLU A 659 -34.93 -17.77 -10.52
C GLU A 659 -34.52 -18.87 -11.51
N LYS A 660 -33.36 -18.75 -12.17
CA LYS A 660 -32.81 -19.80 -13.05
C LYS A 660 -32.50 -21.09 -12.27
N TRP A 661 -31.92 -20.99 -11.07
CA TRP A 661 -31.65 -22.13 -10.20
C TRP A 661 -32.94 -22.83 -9.75
N VAL A 662 -33.97 -22.07 -9.33
CA VAL A 662 -35.30 -22.61 -8.99
C VAL A 662 -35.97 -23.26 -10.21
N MET A 663 -35.86 -22.67 -11.42
CA MET A 663 -36.39 -23.28 -12.65
C MET A 663 -35.67 -24.58 -13.01
N GLN A 664 -34.35 -24.64 -12.87
CA GLN A 664 -33.57 -25.87 -13.09
C GLN A 664 -33.97 -26.98 -12.11
N TRP A 665 -34.12 -26.66 -10.83
CA TRP A 665 -34.61 -27.61 -9.82
C TRP A 665 -36.04 -28.09 -10.10
N LYS A 666 -36.94 -27.21 -10.55
CA LYS A 666 -38.30 -27.61 -10.96
C LYS A 666 -38.27 -28.53 -12.19
N SER A 667 -37.43 -28.25 -13.20
CA SER A 667 -37.27 -29.12 -14.38
C SER A 667 -36.75 -30.51 -13.99
N LEU A 668 -35.67 -30.57 -13.19
CA LEU A 668 -35.12 -31.83 -12.69
C LEU A 668 -36.14 -32.61 -11.86
N HIS A 669 -36.85 -31.92 -10.96
CA HIS A 669 -37.89 -32.53 -10.14
C HIS A 669 -39.06 -33.09 -10.98
N GLU A 670 -39.42 -32.46 -12.09
CA GLU A 670 -40.48 -32.93 -12.99
C GLU A 670 -39.99 -34.05 -13.94
N GLU A 671 -38.74 -34.02 -14.41
CA GLU A 671 -38.12 -35.13 -15.17
C GLU A 671 -38.00 -36.41 -14.31
N GLU A 672 -37.54 -36.28 -13.06
CA GLU A 672 -37.46 -37.39 -12.11
C GLU A 672 -38.82 -37.90 -11.63
N LYS A 673 -39.92 -37.17 -11.85
CA LYS A 673 -41.26 -37.51 -11.34
C LYS A 673 -41.70 -38.92 -11.74
N LEU A 674 -41.43 -39.29 -12.99
CA LEU A 674 -41.72 -40.64 -13.51
C LEU A 674 -40.89 -41.72 -12.80
N ALA A 675 -39.63 -41.44 -12.46
CA ALA A 675 -38.78 -42.35 -11.72
C ALA A 675 -39.24 -42.49 -10.25
N ARG A 676 -39.63 -41.39 -9.60
CA ARG A 676 -40.16 -41.41 -8.22
C ARG A 676 -41.50 -42.16 -8.12
N GLN A 677 -42.39 -42.03 -9.10
CA GLN A 677 -43.63 -42.81 -9.17
C GLN A 677 -43.36 -44.32 -9.35
N ASN A 678 -42.42 -44.69 -10.22
CA ASN A 678 -42.02 -46.09 -10.42
C ASN A 678 -41.32 -46.70 -9.19
N LEU A 679 -40.70 -45.89 -8.32
CA LEU A 679 -40.09 -46.31 -7.05
C LEU A 679 -41.08 -46.38 -5.88
N ARG A 680 -42.37 -46.08 -6.09
CA ARG A 680 -43.43 -46.05 -5.07
C ARG A 680 -44.68 -46.85 -5.48
N ASP A 681 -44.50 -47.88 -6.31
CA ASP A 681 -45.56 -48.80 -6.80
C ASP A 681 -46.82 -48.11 -7.37
N GLY A 682 -46.68 -46.87 -7.86
CA GLY A 682 -47.76 -46.11 -8.50
C GLY A 682 -48.65 -45.26 -7.57
N GLU A 683 -48.39 -45.18 -6.27
CA GLU A 683 -49.09 -44.22 -5.40
C GLU A 683 -48.51 -42.80 -5.56
N VAL A 684 -49.37 -41.86 -5.97
CA VAL A 684 -49.00 -40.46 -6.22
C VAL A 684 -49.23 -39.63 -4.96
N SER A 685 -48.19 -39.49 -4.12
CA SER A 685 -48.21 -38.59 -2.96
C SER A 685 -48.02 -37.11 -3.32
N ASP A 686 -47.67 -36.80 -4.58
CA ASP A 686 -47.37 -35.45 -5.11
C ASP A 686 -48.61 -34.51 -5.15
N VAL A 687 -49.63 -34.76 -4.32
CA VAL A 687 -50.92 -34.03 -4.29
C VAL A 687 -51.15 -33.33 -2.93
N GLU A 688 -50.35 -33.63 -1.91
CA GLU A 688 -50.48 -33.04 -0.56
C GLU A 688 -49.38 -32.01 -0.20
N GLU A 689 -48.49 -31.63 -1.14
CA GLU A 689 -47.45 -30.59 -0.92
C GLU A 689 -47.80 -29.20 -1.52
N ASP A 690 -49.00 -29.02 -2.09
CA ASP A 690 -49.50 -27.70 -2.55
C ASP A 690 -49.94 -26.76 -1.39
N GLU A 691 -49.88 -27.20 -0.12
CA GLU A 691 -50.34 -26.40 1.04
C GLU A 691 -49.34 -25.33 1.52
N TYR A 692 -48.22 -25.11 0.82
CA TYR A 692 -47.32 -23.99 1.07
C TYR A 692 -47.70 -22.75 0.25
N GLU A 693 -48.75 -22.05 0.68
CA GLU A 693 -49.13 -20.74 0.14
C GLU A 693 -48.00 -19.72 0.40
N ALA A 694 -47.14 -19.52 -0.62
CA ALA A 694 -45.99 -18.62 -0.59
C ALA A 694 -46.43 -17.15 -0.60
N LYS A 695 -46.94 -16.71 0.55
CA LYS A 695 -47.49 -15.37 0.76
C LYS A 695 -46.39 -14.31 0.65
N GLU A 696 -46.40 -13.54 -0.44
CA GLU A 696 -45.57 -12.34 -0.55
C GLU A 696 -45.95 -11.34 0.54
N VAL A 697 -45.12 -11.29 1.59
CA VAL A 697 -45.13 -10.22 2.58
C VAL A 697 -44.17 -9.15 2.06
N GLU A 698 -44.73 -8.12 1.41
CA GLU A 698 -43.99 -6.89 1.14
C GLU A 698 -43.63 -6.23 2.48
N PHE A 699 -42.37 -6.38 2.90
CA PHE A 699 -41.80 -5.58 3.96
C PHE A 699 -41.50 -4.19 3.40
N GLU A 700 -42.46 -3.27 3.48
CA GLU A 700 -42.14 -1.85 3.52
C GLU A 700 -41.34 -1.58 4.80
N ASP A 701 -40.02 -1.46 4.67
CA ASP A 701 -39.17 -0.86 5.70
C ASP A 701 -39.61 0.60 5.89
N LEU A 702 -40.48 0.82 6.87
CA LEU A 702 -41.01 2.12 7.25
C LEU A 702 -39.90 2.94 7.91
N ILE A 703 -39.10 3.61 7.08
CA ILE A 703 -38.02 4.50 7.51
C ILE A 703 -38.64 5.74 8.16
N ASP A 704 -38.54 5.77 9.49
CA ASP A 704 -38.97 6.82 10.42
C ASP A 704 -40.49 6.89 10.68
N VAL A 705 -40.83 6.96 11.97
CA VAL A 705 -42.20 7.12 12.49
C VAL A 705 -42.16 8.24 13.52
N THR A 706 -42.39 9.47 13.04
CA THR A 706 -42.49 10.65 13.89
C THR A 706 -43.81 10.66 14.66
N GLU A 707 -43.80 10.29 15.94
CA GLU A 707 -44.94 10.44 16.84
C GLU A 707 -45.22 11.93 17.15
N GLU A 708 -46.08 12.58 16.37
CA GLU A 708 -46.67 13.86 16.78
C GLU A 708 -47.71 13.64 17.90
N ILE A 709 -47.32 13.92 19.14
CA ILE A 709 -48.22 13.91 20.30
C ILE A 709 -49.12 15.16 20.26
N VAL A 710 -50.16 15.11 19.43
CA VAL A 710 -51.24 16.11 19.44
C VAL A 710 -52.09 15.90 20.69
N GLN A 711 -52.16 16.92 21.56
CA GLN A 711 -52.84 16.82 22.85
C GLN A 711 -54.35 16.57 22.73
N GLU A 712 -54.90 15.76 23.65
CA GLU A 712 -56.35 15.59 23.79
C GLU A 712 -57.07 16.92 24.09
N SER A 713 -58.26 17.08 23.50
CA SER A 713 -59.31 17.91 24.09
C SER A 713 -60.65 17.18 24.06
N MET A 714 -61.40 17.27 25.16
CA MET A 714 -62.53 16.39 25.46
C MET A 714 -63.77 16.69 24.60
N TYR A 715 -64.52 15.67 24.16
CA TYR A 715 -65.78 15.24 24.83
C TYR A 715 -66.64 14.21 24.05
N ARG A 716 -67.27 13.30 24.82
CA ARG A 716 -68.55 12.58 24.58
C ARG A 716 -68.69 11.55 23.43
N VAL A 717 -68.46 10.30 23.82
CA VAL A 717 -69.28 9.08 23.56
C VAL A 717 -70.79 9.43 23.57
N PRO A 718 -71.69 8.91 22.68
CA PRO A 718 -71.91 7.46 22.51
C PRO A 718 -72.36 6.87 21.13
N HIS A 719 -71.81 5.67 20.85
CA HIS A 719 -72.45 4.46 20.31
C HIS A 719 -73.19 4.36 18.94
N ARG A 720 -72.87 3.23 18.29
CA ARG A 720 -73.71 2.26 17.53
C ARG A 720 -73.90 2.37 15.99
N LYS A 721 -73.34 1.32 15.35
CA LYS A 721 -73.96 0.45 14.32
C LYS A 721 -74.31 0.99 12.91
N SER A 722 -73.42 0.62 11.98
CA SER A 722 -73.68 -0.27 10.82
C SER A 722 -74.58 0.13 9.63
N LEU A 723 -74.10 -0.23 8.43
CA LEU A 723 -74.82 -0.60 7.21
C LEU A 723 -75.46 0.51 6.34
N SER A 724 -74.71 0.90 5.31
CA SER A 724 -75.04 0.81 3.87
C SER A 724 -76.42 1.20 3.30
N HIS A 725 -76.32 1.91 2.15
CA HIS A 725 -77.09 1.80 0.89
C HIS A 725 -78.18 2.83 0.51
N HIS A 726 -78.15 3.14 -0.80
CA HIS A 726 -79.18 3.76 -1.67
C HIS A 726 -79.44 5.28 -1.41
N HIS A 727 -79.85 6.11 -2.39
CA HIS A 727 -80.21 5.93 -3.82
C HIS A 727 -79.80 7.22 -4.62
N LEU A 728 -80.22 7.62 -5.83
CA LEU A 728 -81.31 7.27 -6.77
C LEU A 728 -80.90 7.66 -8.24
N ARG A 729 -81.60 7.09 -9.23
CA ARG A 729 -81.64 7.29 -10.71
C ARG A 729 -81.22 8.63 -11.37
N SER A 730 -80.35 8.50 -12.37
CA SER A 730 -80.48 8.90 -13.81
C SER A 730 -81.67 9.74 -14.32
N ILE A 731 -81.43 10.63 -15.30
CA ILE A 731 -81.91 10.56 -16.71
C ILE A 731 -81.30 11.68 -17.61
N ASP A 732 -81.20 11.41 -18.93
CA ASP A 732 -80.68 12.22 -20.08
C ASP A 732 -81.78 13.21 -20.62
N PRO A 733 -81.72 13.92 -21.79
CA PRO A 733 -80.70 14.01 -22.86
C PRO A 733 -80.41 15.38 -23.55
N THR A 734 -79.16 15.52 -24.05
CA THR A 734 -78.67 16.17 -25.30
C THR A 734 -79.15 17.56 -25.86
N LYS A 735 -78.15 18.29 -26.43
CA LYS A 735 -78.12 19.12 -27.68
C LYS A 735 -78.26 20.68 -27.68
N ASN A 736 -77.11 21.31 -27.96
CA ASN A 736 -76.80 22.26 -29.07
C ASN A 736 -77.24 23.76 -29.12
N LEU A 737 -76.20 24.63 -29.06
CA LEU A 737 -75.75 25.64 -30.07
C LEU A 737 -76.29 27.11 -30.15
N ILE A 738 -75.30 28.01 -30.35
CA ILE A 738 -75.24 29.27 -31.17
C ILE A 738 -75.47 30.68 -30.53
N ALA A 739 -74.40 31.51 -30.61
CA ALA A 739 -74.29 32.99 -30.77
C ALA A 739 -74.79 33.96 -29.65
N ASP A 740 -74.38 35.25 -29.57
CA ASP A 740 -73.72 36.16 -30.55
C ASP A 740 -72.81 37.29 -29.93
N PHE A 741 -72.23 38.15 -30.79
CA PHE A 741 -71.28 39.30 -30.58
C PHE A 741 -71.94 40.64 -30.02
N PRO A 742 -71.34 41.88 -29.96
CA PRO A 742 -70.05 42.44 -30.47
C PRO A 742 -69.25 43.54 -29.65
N PHE A 743 -68.01 43.89 -30.14
CA PHE A 743 -67.23 45.19 -30.11
C PHE A 743 -67.01 46.01 -28.80
N THR A 744 -65.95 46.80 -28.52
CA THR A 744 -64.67 47.34 -29.14
C THR A 744 -63.80 47.89 -27.96
N SER A 745 -62.52 48.33 -27.96
CA SER A 745 -61.29 48.40 -28.82
C SER A 745 -60.09 48.77 -27.85
N THR A 746 -58.86 49.27 -28.14
CA THR A 746 -58.04 49.79 -29.28
C THR A 746 -56.53 49.81 -28.87
N ASP A 747 -55.60 50.00 -29.83
CA ASP A 747 -54.23 50.59 -29.88
C ASP A 747 -53.38 50.82 -28.59
N ASP A 748 -52.05 50.64 -28.51
CA ASP A 748 -50.92 50.26 -29.42
C ASP A 748 -49.95 49.31 -28.63
N GLY A 749 -48.97 48.55 -29.15
CA GLY A 749 -48.19 48.51 -30.42
C GLY A 749 -46.67 48.58 -30.08
N LEU A 750 -45.71 47.83 -30.64
CA LEU A 750 -45.62 46.83 -31.73
C LEU A 750 -44.51 45.79 -31.37
N GLU A 751 -44.72 44.48 -31.54
CA GLU A 751 -44.13 43.56 -32.58
C GLU A 751 -42.62 43.24 -32.45
N GLU A 752 -42.08 42.08 -32.88
CA GLU A 752 -42.59 40.94 -33.68
C GLU A 752 -42.69 39.67 -32.80
N ASN A 753 -43.77 38.87 -32.80
CA ASN A 753 -44.27 37.93 -33.82
C ASN A 753 -43.27 36.84 -34.26
N PHE A 754 -43.64 35.57 -34.48
CA PHE A 754 -44.61 34.58 -33.95
C PHE A 754 -44.62 33.40 -34.95
N GLN A 755 -45.05 32.20 -34.50
CA GLN A 755 -45.69 31.08 -35.24
C GLN A 755 -44.93 29.73 -35.29
N ARG A 756 -45.59 28.56 -35.18
CA ARG A 756 -46.80 28.17 -34.38
C ARG A 756 -47.03 26.64 -34.46
N ASP A 757 -47.88 26.14 -33.54
CA ASP A 757 -48.85 25.05 -33.68
C ASP A 757 -48.45 23.54 -33.81
N ASN A 758 -49.00 22.77 -32.85
CA ASN A 758 -49.59 21.42 -32.93
C ASN A 758 -48.74 20.12 -32.91
N GLY A 759 -49.21 19.14 -32.11
CA GLY A 759 -48.80 17.72 -32.09
C GLY A 759 -49.75 16.81 -32.90
N PRO A 760 -49.89 15.48 -32.64
CA PRO A 760 -49.69 14.76 -31.35
C PRO A 760 -48.81 13.47 -31.41
N SER A 761 -48.80 12.69 -30.33
CA SER A 761 -48.13 11.38 -30.11
C SER A 761 -48.66 10.24 -31.03
N PRO A 762 -47.91 9.12 -31.27
CA PRO A 762 -47.35 8.23 -30.23
C PRO A 762 -45.92 7.64 -30.49
N LEU A 763 -45.48 6.74 -29.58
CA LEU A 763 -44.22 5.96 -29.52
C LEU A 763 -44.00 5.03 -30.74
N PRO A 764 -42.74 4.68 -31.16
CA PRO A 764 -41.90 3.73 -30.40
C PRO A 764 -40.34 3.88 -30.45
N VAL A 765 -39.68 3.20 -29.50
CA VAL A 765 -38.32 2.59 -29.48
C VAL A 765 -37.12 3.34 -30.11
N GLY A 766 -36.07 3.56 -29.30
CA GLY A 766 -34.74 3.93 -29.82
C GLY A 766 -33.75 4.42 -28.76
N ALA A 767 -33.24 3.54 -27.91
CA ALA A 767 -32.23 3.90 -26.90
C ALA A 767 -30.90 4.31 -27.56
N ARG A 768 -30.42 5.53 -27.28
CA ARG A 768 -29.10 6.02 -27.70
C ARG A 768 -28.14 6.01 -26.52
N THR A 769 -26.95 5.44 -26.71
CA THR A 769 -25.83 5.54 -25.78
C THR A 769 -25.35 6.99 -25.64
N PRO A 770 -24.98 7.46 -24.44
CA PRO A 770 -24.36 8.77 -24.27
C PRO A 770 -22.93 8.75 -24.85
N ASN A 771 -22.71 9.51 -25.93
CA ASN A 771 -21.37 9.69 -26.49
C ASN A 771 -20.52 10.56 -25.55
N LEU A 772 -19.43 9.99 -25.02
CA LEU A 772 -18.39 10.71 -24.29
C LEU A 772 -17.57 11.61 -25.23
N PHE A 773 -18.15 12.75 -25.62
CA PHE A 773 -17.40 13.83 -26.24
C PHE A 773 -16.49 14.50 -25.20
N LEU A 774 -15.21 14.14 -25.23
CA LEU A 774 -14.16 14.97 -24.64
C LEU A 774 -14.07 16.30 -25.41
N PRO A 775 -13.71 17.42 -24.75
CA PRO A 775 -13.51 18.69 -25.42
C PRO A 775 -12.29 18.62 -26.38
N PRO A 776 -12.25 19.44 -27.44
CA PRO A 776 -11.09 19.50 -28.32
C PRO A 776 -9.86 19.99 -27.54
N ILE A 777 -8.72 19.35 -27.76
CA ILE A 777 -7.45 19.69 -27.08
C ILE A 777 -7.06 21.12 -27.46
N THR A 778 -7.13 22.03 -26.49
CA THR A 778 -6.61 23.40 -26.64
C THR A 778 -5.09 23.37 -26.68
N THR A 779 -4.51 24.00 -27.70
CA THR A 779 -3.06 24.11 -27.88
C THR A 779 -2.45 25.00 -26.78
N GLY A 780 -1.94 24.39 -25.70
CA GLY A 780 -1.51 25.11 -24.50
C GLY A 780 -0.14 24.75 -23.92
N VAL A 781 0.28 23.48 -23.95
CA VAL A 781 1.61 23.02 -23.50
C VAL A 781 2.09 21.89 -24.41
N MET A 782 3.36 21.89 -24.82
CA MET A 782 3.98 20.69 -25.41
C MET A 782 4.49 19.78 -24.28
N GLU A 783 3.72 18.76 -23.93
CA GLU A 783 4.18 17.70 -23.02
C GLU A 783 5.39 16.97 -23.61
N SER A 784 6.37 16.61 -22.78
CA SER A 784 7.55 15.87 -23.24
C SER A 784 7.17 14.45 -23.71
N PRO A 785 7.93 13.84 -24.64
CA PRO A 785 7.71 12.45 -25.05
C PRO A 785 7.72 11.46 -23.87
N ILE A 786 8.52 11.74 -22.83
CA ILE A 786 8.60 10.94 -21.60
C ILE A 786 7.28 11.02 -20.81
N THR A 787 6.69 12.21 -20.71
CA THR A 787 5.37 12.44 -20.07
C THR A 787 4.28 11.66 -20.80
N GLN A 788 4.20 11.80 -22.12
CA GLN A 788 3.23 11.10 -22.96
C GLN A 788 3.38 9.57 -22.86
N ALA A 789 4.62 9.07 -22.83
CA ALA A 789 4.92 7.65 -22.67
C ALA A 789 4.55 7.09 -21.29
N HIS A 790 4.62 7.90 -20.22
CA HIS A 790 4.13 7.50 -18.90
C HIS A 790 2.60 7.43 -18.87
N VAL A 791 1.90 8.45 -19.39
CA VAL A 791 0.43 8.48 -19.47
C VAL A 791 -0.09 7.29 -20.29
N PHE A 792 0.48 7.04 -21.46
CA PHE A 792 0.14 5.89 -22.31
C PHE A 792 0.20 4.57 -21.53
N ARG A 793 1.33 4.28 -20.86
CA ARG A 793 1.52 3.04 -20.10
C ARG A 793 0.55 2.91 -18.94
N SER A 794 0.36 3.99 -18.18
CA SER A 794 -0.57 4.01 -17.04
C SER A 794 -2.01 3.73 -17.49
N GLU A 795 -2.45 4.29 -18.61
CA GLU A 795 -3.77 4.04 -19.19
C GLU A 795 -3.91 2.62 -19.75
N PHE A 796 -2.88 2.11 -20.42
CA PHE A 796 -2.91 0.79 -21.06
C PHE A 796 -2.86 -0.34 -20.02
N LEU A 797 -2.01 -0.22 -18.99
CA LEU A 797 -1.99 -1.14 -17.85
C LEU A 797 -3.33 -1.13 -17.10
N ARG A 798 -3.99 0.04 -16.95
CA ARG A 798 -5.33 0.12 -16.37
C ARG A 798 -6.38 -0.66 -17.18
N LEU A 799 -6.32 -0.63 -18.52
CA LEU A 799 -7.18 -1.46 -19.37
C LEU A 799 -6.85 -2.96 -19.23
N LEU A 800 -5.56 -3.33 -19.18
CA LEU A 800 -5.18 -4.74 -18.98
C LEU A 800 -5.70 -5.29 -17.64
N HIS A 801 -5.67 -4.47 -16.58
CA HIS A 801 -6.22 -4.83 -15.27
C HIS A 801 -7.76 -4.84 -15.21
N SER A 802 -8.48 -4.06 -16.01
CA SER A 802 -9.95 -3.96 -15.90
C SER A 802 -10.75 -5.18 -16.39
N ARG A 803 -10.07 -6.24 -16.83
CA ARG A 803 -10.66 -7.51 -17.29
C ARG A 803 -9.91 -8.74 -16.72
N ARG A 804 -9.30 -8.62 -15.53
CA ARG A 804 -8.47 -9.68 -14.92
C ARG A 804 -8.74 -9.86 -13.42
N SER A 805 -8.46 -11.08 -12.95
CA SER A 805 -8.39 -11.48 -11.55
C SER A 805 -7.11 -10.94 -10.85
N PRO A 806 -6.94 -11.15 -9.53
CA PRO A 806 -5.79 -10.65 -8.77
C PRO A 806 -4.42 -11.11 -9.27
N LYS A 807 -3.34 -10.49 -8.76
CA LYS A 807 -1.95 -10.83 -9.11
C LYS A 807 -1.61 -12.25 -8.64
N VAL A 808 -1.45 -13.17 -9.59
CA VAL A 808 -0.90 -14.52 -9.38
C VAL A 808 0.63 -14.44 -9.19
N PRO A 809 1.24 -15.26 -8.32
CA PRO A 809 2.69 -15.39 -8.22
C PRO A 809 3.31 -15.91 -9.51
N LEU A 810 4.50 -15.42 -9.86
CA LEU A 810 5.16 -15.67 -11.13
C LEU A 810 5.88 -17.03 -11.12
N ILE A 811 5.12 -18.12 -11.19
CA ILE A 811 5.63 -19.50 -11.13
C ILE A 811 5.92 -20.03 -12.53
N ALA A 812 7.10 -20.62 -12.73
CA ALA A 812 7.50 -21.27 -13.97
C ALA A 812 7.71 -22.77 -13.74
N ASN A 813 6.80 -23.59 -14.27
CA ASN A 813 6.83 -25.05 -14.15
C ASN A 813 7.50 -25.66 -15.39
N SER A 814 8.25 -26.76 -15.24
CA SER A 814 8.78 -27.51 -16.40
C SER A 814 7.67 -28.27 -17.13
N SER A 815 7.72 -28.30 -18.46
CA SER A 815 6.76 -29.03 -19.30
C SER A 815 7.46 -30.00 -20.26
N ASN A 816 6.69 -30.95 -20.80
CA ASN A 816 7.18 -31.91 -21.77
C ASN A 816 7.27 -31.30 -23.17
N HIS A 817 8.12 -31.88 -24.03
CA HIS A 817 8.20 -31.51 -25.45
C HIS A 817 6.89 -31.85 -26.19
N VAL A 818 6.43 -30.94 -27.05
CA VAL A 818 5.18 -31.10 -27.80
C VAL A 818 5.41 -31.90 -29.09
N GLU A 819 5.18 -33.21 -29.04
CA GLU A 819 5.36 -34.10 -30.21
C GLU A 819 4.38 -33.81 -31.36
N ASN A 820 3.16 -33.39 -31.04
CA ASN A 820 2.06 -33.23 -31.99
C ASN A 820 1.42 -31.82 -31.85
N PRO A 821 2.12 -30.75 -32.25
CA PRO A 821 1.67 -29.38 -32.05
C PRO A 821 0.41 -29.04 -32.87
N LEU A 822 -0.59 -28.45 -32.21
CA LEU A 822 -1.86 -28.09 -32.84
C LEU A 822 -1.70 -26.87 -33.76
N PHE A 823 -2.13 -27.02 -35.01
CA PHE A 823 -2.28 -25.94 -35.98
C PHE A 823 -3.76 -25.72 -36.30
N GLN A 824 -4.19 -24.46 -36.23
CA GLN A 824 -5.59 -24.05 -36.44
C GLN A 824 -5.90 -23.75 -37.93
N ALA A 825 -4.86 -23.54 -38.73
CA ALA A 825 -4.90 -23.43 -40.19
C ALA A 825 -3.82 -24.33 -40.81
N ASP A 826 -3.68 -24.34 -42.13
CA ASP A 826 -2.59 -25.04 -42.82
C ASP A 826 -1.23 -24.45 -42.42
N VAL A 827 -0.22 -25.32 -42.26
CA VAL A 827 1.11 -24.93 -41.74
C VAL A 827 1.80 -23.95 -42.72
N PRO A 828 2.07 -22.69 -42.33
CA PRO A 828 2.70 -21.72 -43.23
C PRO A 828 4.14 -22.08 -43.56
N SER A 829 4.64 -21.61 -44.71
CA SER A 829 5.99 -21.97 -45.17
C SER A 829 7.08 -21.39 -44.26
N THR A 830 7.96 -22.26 -43.78
CA THR A 830 9.13 -21.92 -42.96
C THR A 830 10.30 -21.33 -43.75
N LYS A 831 10.26 -21.31 -45.09
CA LYS A 831 11.38 -20.91 -45.97
C LYS A 831 12.06 -19.59 -45.60
N ALA A 832 11.28 -18.54 -45.32
CA ALA A 832 11.84 -17.24 -44.93
C ALA A 832 12.57 -17.32 -43.57
N ILE A 833 11.98 -18.04 -42.61
CA ILE A 833 12.55 -18.29 -41.28
C ILE A 833 13.82 -19.16 -41.38
N GLU A 834 13.82 -20.18 -42.23
CA GLU A 834 14.97 -21.04 -42.52
C GLU A 834 16.14 -20.26 -43.14
N SER A 835 15.85 -19.21 -43.90
CA SER A 835 16.86 -18.29 -44.44
C SER A 835 17.44 -17.30 -43.43
N CYS A 836 17.03 -17.37 -42.16
CA CYS A 836 17.63 -16.57 -41.09
C CYS A 836 19.14 -16.86 -40.96
N PRO A 837 20.00 -15.83 -40.89
CA PRO A 837 21.42 -16.01 -40.60
C PRO A 837 21.65 -16.92 -39.37
N LYS A 838 22.51 -17.92 -39.53
CA LYS A 838 22.95 -18.87 -38.49
C LYS A 838 24.48 -18.90 -38.46
N GLU A 839 25.07 -19.17 -37.31
CA GLU A 839 26.51 -19.44 -37.23
C GLU A 839 26.81 -20.89 -37.62
N ASN A 840 27.94 -21.12 -38.28
CA ASN A 840 28.29 -22.42 -38.86
C ASN A 840 28.84 -23.39 -37.81
N ILE A 841 27.94 -23.91 -36.97
CA ILE A 841 28.24 -24.85 -35.88
C ILE A 841 27.91 -26.27 -36.34
N GLY A 842 28.94 -27.08 -36.61
CA GLY A 842 28.78 -28.41 -37.24
C GLY A 842 27.81 -29.37 -36.54
N ASN A 843 27.78 -29.36 -35.20
CA ASN A 843 26.90 -30.19 -34.39
C ASN A 843 25.83 -29.35 -33.64
N LEU A 844 25.29 -28.30 -34.27
CA LEU A 844 24.37 -27.35 -33.62
C LEU A 844 23.26 -28.03 -32.80
N LYS A 845 22.58 -29.04 -33.36
CA LYS A 845 21.48 -29.74 -32.67
C LYS A 845 21.91 -30.46 -31.39
N GLU A 846 23.13 -30.98 -31.32
CA GLU A 846 23.67 -31.58 -30.09
C GLU A 846 24.07 -30.51 -29.07
N MET A 847 24.52 -29.34 -29.55
CA MET A 847 24.92 -28.20 -28.73
C MET A 847 23.75 -27.37 -28.19
N LEU A 848 22.52 -27.54 -28.68
CA LEU A 848 21.35 -26.84 -28.15
C LEU A 848 20.89 -27.42 -26.82
N LYS A 849 20.59 -26.53 -25.87
CA LYS A 849 19.78 -26.76 -24.67
C LYS A 849 18.36 -26.31 -25.00
N GLU A 850 17.39 -27.21 -24.82
CA GLU A 850 15.97 -26.93 -24.92
C GLU A 850 15.35 -26.94 -23.52
N GLU A 851 14.57 -25.91 -23.20
CA GLU A 851 13.73 -25.85 -22.00
C GLU A 851 12.29 -25.59 -22.47
N ASN A 852 11.37 -26.49 -22.15
CA ASN A 852 9.93 -26.27 -22.32
C ASN A 852 9.36 -25.94 -20.93
N LEU A 853 8.65 -24.81 -20.82
CA LEU A 853 8.14 -24.30 -19.54
C LEU A 853 6.69 -23.82 -19.66
N HIS A 854 5.94 -23.88 -18.56
CA HIS A 854 4.64 -23.24 -18.36
C HIS A 854 4.78 -22.12 -17.32
N LEU A 855 4.75 -20.86 -17.75
CA LEU A 855 4.80 -19.67 -16.88
C LEU A 855 3.38 -19.22 -16.51
N HIS A 856 3.06 -19.07 -15.23
CA HIS A 856 1.72 -18.66 -14.78
C HIS A 856 1.61 -17.12 -14.75
N THR A 857 0.71 -16.54 -15.56
CA THR A 857 0.58 -15.07 -15.77
C THR A 857 -0.72 -14.48 -15.19
N GLU A 858 -1.75 -15.30 -14.97
CA GLU A 858 -3.05 -14.98 -14.35
C GLU A 858 -3.76 -16.27 -13.92
N ASP A 859 -4.86 -16.13 -13.17
CA ASP A 859 -5.62 -17.25 -12.60
C ASP A 859 -6.63 -17.82 -13.62
N SER A 860 -6.12 -18.44 -14.68
CA SER A 860 -6.90 -19.14 -15.70
C SER A 860 -6.03 -20.14 -16.48
N GLU A 861 -6.62 -21.15 -17.11
CA GLU A 861 -5.90 -22.05 -18.03
C GLU A 861 -5.24 -21.29 -19.19
N GLN A 862 -5.85 -20.20 -19.65
CA GLN A 862 -5.24 -19.32 -20.64
C GLN A 862 -4.09 -18.48 -20.04
N GLY A 863 -4.03 -18.29 -18.72
CA GLY A 863 -2.92 -17.70 -17.99
C GLY A 863 -1.69 -18.59 -17.86
N LYS A 864 -1.82 -19.88 -18.18
CA LYS A 864 -0.68 -20.80 -18.29
C LYS A 864 0.01 -20.57 -19.64
N LEU A 865 1.18 -19.94 -19.63
CA LEU A 865 1.93 -19.52 -20.82
C LEU A 865 2.97 -20.56 -21.23
N PRO A 866 2.82 -21.24 -22.38
CA PRO A 866 3.81 -22.18 -22.90
C PRO A 866 4.99 -21.45 -23.53
N LEU A 867 6.19 -21.79 -23.09
CA LEU A 867 7.47 -21.28 -23.57
C LEU A 867 8.31 -22.43 -24.15
N LEU A 868 8.90 -22.19 -25.32
CA LEU A 868 9.95 -23.01 -25.92
C LEU A 868 11.22 -22.16 -25.96
N ILE A 869 12.17 -22.46 -25.07
CA ILE A 869 13.44 -21.74 -24.95
C ILE A 869 14.55 -22.60 -25.57
N LEU A 870 15.23 -22.07 -26.60
CA LEU A 870 16.45 -22.64 -27.15
C LEU A 870 17.64 -21.74 -26.84
N SER A 871 18.73 -22.32 -26.34
CA SER A 871 20.03 -21.65 -26.20
C SER A 871 21.16 -22.64 -26.43
N LEU A 872 22.40 -22.18 -26.56
CA LEU A 872 23.55 -23.10 -26.56
C LEU A 872 23.84 -23.60 -25.14
N LYS A 873 24.23 -24.88 -25.04
CA LYS A 873 24.85 -25.47 -23.84
C LYS A 873 26.14 -24.70 -23.51
N GLU A 874 26.42 -24.56 -22.22
CA GLU A 874 27.37 -23.58 -21.68
C GLU A 874 28.80 -23.69 -22.22
N ARG A 875 29.46 -22.53 -22.28
CA ARG A 875 30.93 -22.40 -22.40
C ARG A 875 31.53 -21.36 -21.46
N THR A 876 30.74 -20.39 -20.99
CA THR A 876 31.09 -19.39 -19.96
C THR A 876 29.90 -19.17 -19.01
N LYS A 877 30.15 -18.61 -17.81
CA LYS A 877 29.13 -18.31 -16.78
C LYS A 877 28.47 -16.92 -16.94
N GLU A 878 28.41 -16.39 -18.16
CA GLU A 878 28.04 -14.99 -18.41
C GLU A 878 26.56 -14.85 -18.80
N ARG A 879 25.93 -13.75 -18.37
CA ARG A 879 24.55 -13.42 -18.71
C ARG A 879 24.41 -13.05 -20.18
N ARG A 880 23.52 -13.75 -20.88
CA ARG A 880 23.38 -13.71 -22.34
C ARG A 880 22.27 -12.76 -22.78
N PRO A 881 22.36 -12.14 -23.98
CA PRO A 881 21.23 -11.44 -24.55
C PRO A 881 20.11 -12.43 -24.89
N ALA A 882 18.85 -12.01 -24.73
CA ALA A 882 17.67 -12.82 -25.00
C ALA A 882 16.80 -12.18 -26.08
N ILE A 883 16.09 -12.99 -26.88
CA ILE A 883 15.09 -12.48 -27.84
C ILE A 883 13.82 -13.32 -27.76
N VAL A 884 12.68 -12.62 -27.64
CA VAL A 884 11.34 -13.18 -27.64
C VAL A 884 10.74 -13.13 -29.05
N PHE A 885 10.20 -14.25 -29.52
CA PHE A 885 9.65 -14.45 -30.86
C PHE A 885 8.16 -14.79 -30.80
N MET A 886 7.32 -13.98 -31.44
CA MET A 886 5.88 -14.19 -31.53
C MET A 886 5.45 -14.76 -32.88
N HIS A 887 4.64 -15.81 -32.87
CA HIS A 887 4.15 -16.49 -34.07
C HIS A 887 2.98 -15.77 -34.76
N GLY A 888 2.60 -16.22 -35.96
CA GLY A 888 1.48 -15.67 -36.73
C GLY A 888 0.11 -16.16 -36.23
N THR A 889 -0.98 -15.64 -36.80
CA THR A 889 -2.33 -16.15 -36.51
C THR A 889 -2.44 -17.63 -36.93
N ASN A 890 -3.10 -18.45 -36.10
CA ASN A 890 -3.37 -19.88 -36.31
C ASN A 890 -2.16 -20.83 -36.31
N THR A 891 -0.95 -20.33 -35.99
CA THR A 891 0.26 -21.13 -35.76
C THR A 891 0.56 -21.31 -34.25
N ASN A 892 1.76 -21.77 -33.90
CA ASN A 892 2.23 -22.08 -32.55
C ASN A 892 3.73 -21.76 -32.40
N LYS A 893 4.30 -21.97 -31.21
CA LYS A 893 5.73 -21.78 -30.93
C LYS A 893 6.64 -22.80 -31.61
N GLU A 894 6.18 -24.02 -31.88
CA GLU A 894 6.98 -25.05 -32.56
C GLU A 894 7.32 -24.64 -34.00
N TRP A 895 6.42 -23.94 -34.69
CA TRP A 895 6.65 -23.37 -36.01
C TRP A 895 7.81 -22.35 -36.04
N LEU A 896 8.10 -21.69 -34.92
CA LEU A 896 9.23 -20.76 -34.78
C LEU A 896 10.58 -21.48 -34.62
N ARG A 897 10.61 -22.79 -34.37
CA ARG A 897 11.84 -23.55 -34.05
C ARG A 897 13.01 -23.29 -35.01
N PRO A 898 12.85 -23.23 -36.36
CA PRO A 898 13.98 -22.95 -37.24
C PRO A 898 14.56 -21.52 -37.05
N TRP A 899 13.78 -20.58 -36.52
CA TRP A 899 14.23 -19.24 -36.11
C TRP A 899 14.94 -19.28 -34.76
N LEU A 900 14.36 -19.98 -33.78
CA LEU A 900 14.94 -20.13 -32.45
C LEU A 900 16.32 -20.81 -32.52
N GLU A 901 16.47 -21.85 -33.33
CA GLU A 901 17.77 -22.48 -33.66
C GLU A 901 18.76 -21.48 -34.27
N ALA A 902 18.30 -20.55 -35.11
CA ALA A 902 19.13 -19.54 -35.76
C ALA A 902 19.75 -18.57 -34.74
N TYR A 903 18.93 -18.01 -33.86
CA TYR A 903 19.39 -17.06 -32.84
C TYR A 903 20.14 -17.74 -31.70
N ALA A 904 19.75 -18.96 -31.32
CA ALA A 904 20.54 -19.76 -30.38
C ALA A 904 21.96 -20.03 -30.95
N SER A 905 22.09 -20.38 -32.23
CA SER A 905 23.43 -20.51 -32.88
C SER A 905 24.26 -19.23 -32.81
N ARG A 906 23.59 -18.07 -32.78
CA ARG A 906 24.16 -16.72 -32.70
C ARG A 906 24.39 -16.22 -31.27
N GLY A 907 24.38 -17.11 -30.27
CA GLY A 907 24.71 -16.82 -28.87
C GLY A 907 23.56 -16.27 -28.02
N TYR A 908 22.35 -16.14 -28.56
CA TYR A 908 21.19 -15.66 -27.81
C TYR A 908 20.50 -16.77 -27.00
N VAL A 909 19.77 -16.37 -25.96
CA VAL A 909 18.63 -17.16 -25.44
C VAL A 909 17.41 -16.82 -26.29
N ALA A 910 16.93 -17.75 -27.11
CA ALA A 910 15.81 -17.55 -28.02
C ALA A 910 14.54 -18.17 -27.44
N ILE A 911 13.50 -17.35 -27.20
CA ILE A 911 12.24 -17.76 -26.58
C ILE A 911 11.09 -17.66 -27.60
N GLY A 912 10.47 -18.78 -27.95
CA GLY A 912 9.15 -18.82 -28.57
C GLY A 912 8.05 -19.04 -27.53
N LEU A 913 6.84 -18.56 -27.78
CA LEU A 913 5.70 -18.75 -26.89
C LEU A 913 4.38 -18.86 -27.66
N ASP A 914 3.42 -19.59 -27.09
CA ASP A 914 2.07 -19.70 -27.64
C ASP A 914 1.20 -18.50 -27.23
N SER A 915 0.66 -17.81 -28.24
CA SER A 915 -0.34 -16.74 -28.05
C SER A 915 -1.61 -17.31 -27.41
N ARG A 916 -2.44 -16.43 -26.83
CA ARG A 916 -3.74 -16.85 -26.27
C ARG A 916 -4.57 -17.61 -27.32
N TYR A 917 -5.18 -18.74 -26.90
CA TYR A 917 -5.98 -19.64 -27.73
C TYR A 917 -5.26 -20.23 -28.96
N HIS A 918 -3.94 -20.40 -28.91
CA HIS A 918 -3.08 -21.03 -29.94
C HIS A 918 -2.18 -22.11 -29.33
N GLY A 919 -1.64 -23.03 -30.15
CA GLY A 919 -0.67 -24.06 -29.70
C GLY A 919 -1.19 -24.90 -28.54
N GLU A 920 -0.43 -25.04 -27.45
CA GLU A 920 -0.87 -25.75 -26.23
C GLU A 920 -2.06 -25.09 -25.52
N ARG A 921 -2.35 -23.80 -25.82
CA ARG A 921 -3.51 -23.07 -25.28
C ARG A 921 -4.76 -23.23 -26.14
N ALA A 922 -4.75 -24.07 -27.18
CA ALA A 922 -5.90 -24.40 -28.00
C ALA A 922 -6.35 -25.85 -27.76
N ASP A 923 -7.62 -26.03 -27.42
CA ASP A 923 -8.30 -27.34 -27.30
C ASP A 923 -8.71 -27.90 -28.67
N CYS A 924 -9.04 -27.00 -29.60
CA CYS A 924 -9.55 -27.33 -30.93
C CYS A 924 -9.05 -26.36 -32.01
N LYS A 925 -9.23 -26.74 -33.28
CA LYS A 925 -8.84 -25.90 -34.42
C LYS A 925 -9.54 -24.54 -34.48
N THR A 926 -10.67 -24.35 -33.78
CA THR A 926 -11.44 -23.10 -33.80
C THR A 926 -11.26 -22.24 -32.55
N ALA A 927 -10.46 -22.67 -31.56
CA ALA A 927 -10.33 -22.01 -30.25
C ALA A 927 -10.16 -20.48 -30.32
N TYR A 928 -9.25 -19.97 -31.14
CA TYR A 928 -9.02 -18.51 -31.29
C TYR A 928 -10.22 -17.78 -31.90
N ARG A 929 -10.88 -18.38 -32.90
CA ARG A 929 -12.11 -17.83 -33.52
C ARG A 929 -13.24 -17.77 -32.49
N ASP A 930 -13.40 -18.84 -31.72
CA ASP A 930 -14.51 -18.99 -30.78
C ASP A 930 -14.30 -18.11 -29.53
N ALA A 931 -13.05 -17.92 -29.11
CA ALA A 931 -12.65 -16.94 -28.11
C ALA A 931 -12.91 -15.49 -28.56
N LEU A 932 -12.63 -15.14 -29.82
CA LEU A 932 -12.95 -13.83 -30.38
C LEU A 932 -14.47 -13.58 -30.36
N ILE A 933 -15.28 -14.55 -30.79
CA ILE A 933 -16.76 -14.47 -30.78
C ILE A 933 -17.29 -14.37 -29.35
N SER A 934 -16.71 -15.13 -28.41
CA SER A 934 -17.01 -15.02 -26.98
C SER A 934 -16.66 -13.63 -26.42
N SER A 935 -15.53 -13.04 -26.79
CA SER A 935 -15.14 -11.68 -26.41
C SER A 935 -16.09 -10.61 -26.98
N TRP A 936 -16.60 -10.79 -28.20
CA TRP A 936 -17.67 -9.93 -28.73
C TRP A 936 -18.94 -10.00 -27.87
N ARG A 937 -19.50 -11.21 -27.69
CA ARG A 937 -20.75 -11.42 -26.96
C ARG A 937 -20.62 -10.99 -25.49
N ASN A 938 -19.63 -11.53 -24.77
CA ASN A 938 -19.50 -11.38 -23.32
C ASN A 938 -18.71 -10.13 -22.89
N GLY A 939 -17.72 -9.69 -23.67
CA GLY A 939 -16.89 -8.52 -23.34
C GLY A 939 -15.94 -8.69 -22.15
N ASN A 940 -15.76 -9.91 -21.64
CA ASN A 940 -14.96 -10.22 -20.45
C ASN A 940 -13.47 -10.43 -20.72
N THR A 941 -13.06 -10.83 -21.93
CA THR A 941 -11.66 -11.03 -22.35
C THR A 941 -11.25 -10.07 -23.48
N MET A 942 -9.97 -10.00 -23.83
CA MET A 942 -9.41 -9.23 -24.97
C MET A 942 -8.44 -10.09 -25.82
N PRO A 943 -8.91 -11.22 -26.38
CA PRO A 943 -8.07 -12.28 -26.93
C PRO A 943 -7.31 -11.87 -28.20
N PHE A 944 -7.71 -10.78 -28.85
CA PHE A 944 -7.15 -10.37 -30.14
C PHE A 944 -5.68 -9.97 -30.06
N ILE A 945 -5.31 -9.10 -29.11
CA ILE A 945 -3.95 -8.58 -28.92
C ILE A 945 -3.63 -8.48 -27.41
N PHE A 946 -4.50 -7.79 -26.67
CA PHE A 946 -4.17 -7.29 -25.33
C PHE A 946 -3.95 -8.40 -24.29
N ASP A 947 -4.60 -9.56 -24.44
CA ASP A 947 -4.38 -10.67 -23.50
C ASP A 947 -3.01 -11.35 -23.66
N THR A 948 -2.46 -11.42 -24.87
CA THR A 948 -1.08 -11.88 -25.10
C THR A 948 -0.06 -10.79 -24.74
N VAL A 949 -0.43 -9.50 -24.78
CA VAL A 949 0.41 -8.40 -24.29
C VAL A 949 0.60 -8.45 -22.76
N TRP A 950 -0.43 -8.85 -22.01
CA TRP A 950 -0.29 -9.13 -20.57
C TRP A 950 0.70 -10.27 -20.31
N ASP A 951 0.61 -11.36 -21.08
CA ASP A 951 1.58 -12.46 -20.99
C ASP A 951 3.01 -11.99 -21.28
N LEU A 952 3.20 -11.10 -22.24
CA LEU A 952 4.52 -10.55 -22.58
C LEU A 952 5.09 -9.61 -21.50
N ILE A 953 4.24 -8.89 -20.75
CA ILE A 953 4.66 -8.14 -19.56
C ILE A 953 5.14 -9.11 -18.46
N LYS A 954 4.47 -10.25 -18.29
CA LYS A 954 4.86 -11.28 -17.32
C LYS A 954 6.06 -12.12 -17.75
N LEU A 955 6.23 -12.39 -19.04
CA LEU A 955 7.43 -12.98 -19.59
C LEU A 955 8.64 -12.06 -19.39
N ALA A 956 8.51 -10.76 -19.65
CA ALA A 956 9.57 -9.80 -19.37
C ALA A 956 9.97 -9.79 -17.88
N GLU A 957 9.01 -9.94 -16.97
CA GLU A 957 9.24 -10.06 -15.53
C GLU A 957 10.08 -11.31 -15.20
N TYR A 958 9.70 -12.47 -15.74
CA TYR A 958 10.41 -13.74 -15.55
C TYR A 958 11.82 -13.72 -16.18
N LEU A 959 11.97 -13.23 -17.40
CA LEU A 959 13.27 -13.16 -18.08
C LEU A 959 14.25 -12.20 -17.37
N THR A 960 13.76 -11.14 -16.70
CA THR A 960 14.62 -10.29 -15.86
C THR A 960 15.06 -10.91 -14.53
N GLN A 961 14.46 -12.05 -14.13
CA GLN A 961 14.81 -12.80 -12.91
C GLN A 961 15.74 -14.00 -13.19
N ARG A 962 15.90 -14.42 -14.46
CA ARG A 962 16.78 -15.55 -14.83
C ARG A 962 18.26 -15.18 -14.78
N ASP A 963 19.05 -16.00 -14.10
CA ASP A 963 20.50 -15.79 -13.98
C ASP A 963 21.31 -16.00 -15.26
N ASP A 964 20.77 -16.67 -16.29
CA ASP A 964 21.43 -16.86 -17.59
C ASP A 964 21.13 -15.74 -18.61
N ILE A 965 20.31 -14.75 -18.25
CA ILE A 965 19.85 -13.66 -19.11
C ILE A 965 20.32 -12.30 -18.59
N ASP A 966 20.74 -11.43 -19.50
CA ASP A 966 21.01 -10.03 -19.21
C ASP A 966 19.70 -9.20 -19.25
N PRO A 967 19.24 -8.63 -18.12
CA PRO A 967 17.99 -7.88 -18.07
C PRO A 967 18.00 -6.57 -18.88
N LYS A 968 19.18 -6.10 -19.34
CA LYS A 968 19.31 -4.93 -20.24
C LYS A 968 19.31 -5.31 -21.72
N ARG A 969 19.39 -6.59 -22.08
CA ARG A 969 19.58 -7.07 -23.46
C ARG A 969 18.50 -8.07 -23.89
N ILE A 970 17.24 -7.74 -23.59
CA ILE A 970 16.05 -8.50 -24.02
C ILE A 970 15.43 -7.83 -25.26
N GLY A 971 15.42 -8.53 -26.40
CA GLY A 971 14.74 -8.12 -27.63
C GLY A 971 13.36 -8.75 -27.80
N ILE A 972 12.51 -8.17 -28.67
CA ILE A 972 11.23 -8.77 -29.08
C ILE A 972 10.93 -8.56 -30.57
N THR A 973 10.49 -9.62 -31.23
CA THR A 973 10.08 -9.67 -32.64
C THR A 973 8.86 -10.57 -32.82
N GLY A 974 8.20 -10.46 -33.97
CA GLY A 974 7.09 -11.35 -34.31
C GLY A 974 6.50 -11.10 -35.68
N ILE A 975 5.74 -12.07 -36.16
CA ILE A 975 5.16 -12.08 -37.50
C ILE A 975 3.66 -11.81 -37.45
N SER A 976 3.18 -10.83 -38.21
CA SER A 976 1.76 -10.50 -38.38
C SER A 976 1.05 -10.20 -37.04
N LEU A 977 0.23 -11.13 -36.53
CA LEU A 977 -0.32 -11.07 -35.18
C LEU A 977 0.78 -10.94 -34.11
N GLY A 978 1.85 -11.75 -34.22
CA GLY A 978 3.02 -11.61 -33.38
C GLY A 978 3.75 -10.28 -33.55
N GLY A 979 3.69 -9.68 -34.74
CA GLY A 979 4.23 -8.34 -35.00
C GLY A 979 3.44 -7.25 -34.26
N MET A 980 2.11 -7.38 -34.20
CA MET A 980 1.27 -6.54 -33.34
C MET A 980 1.62 -6.75 -31.86
N HIS A 981 1.69 -8.00 -31.38
CA HIS A 981 2.07 -8.30 -30.00
C HIS A 981 3.43 -7.70 -29.61
N ALA A 982 4.45 -7.81 -30.47
CA ALA A 982 5.80 -7.28 -30.23
C ALA A 982 5.81 -5.74 -30.05
N TRP A 983 5.12 -5.00 -30.92
CA TRP A 983 5.00 -3.55 -30.81
C TRP A 983 4.18 -3.15 -29.57
N PHE A 984 3.01 -3.75 -29.33
CA PHE A 984 2.18 -3.40 -28.17
C PHE A 984 2.83 -3.75 -26.83
N ALA A 985 3.54 -4.88 -26.74
CA ALA A 985 4.31 -5.25 -25.55
C ALA A 985 5.48 -4.28 -25.29
N ALA A 986 6.21 -3.86 -26.33
CA ALA A 986 7.23 -2.84 -26.17
C ALA A 986 6.66 -1.43 -25.87
N ALA A 987 5.46 -1.10 -26.35
CA ALA A 987 4.78 0.12 -25.96
C ALA A 987 4.43 0.10 -24.46
N ALA A 988 3.84 -1.01 -23.98
CA ALA A 988 3.47 -1.23 -22.59
C ALA A 988 4.67 -1.31 -21.63
N ASP A 989 5.70 -2.07 -21.99
CA ASP A 989 6.81 -2.47 -21.11
C ASP A 989 8.15 -1.93 -21.62
N THR A 990 8.97 -1.41 -20.70
CA THR A 990 10.29 -0.83 -21.02
C THR A 990 11.43 -1.85 -21.06
N ARG A 991 11.24 -3.07 -20.53
CA ARG A 991 12.28 -4.11 -20.45
C ARG A 991 12.68 -4.67 -21.81
N TYR A 992 11.73 -4.72 -22.75
CA TYR A 992 12.02 -5.00 -24.17
C TYR A 992 12.84 -3.88 -24.77
N SER A 993 14.16 -4.10 -24.84
CA SER A 993 15.17 -3.08 -25.11
C SER A 993 15.42 -2.87 -26.62
N VAL A 994 15.08 -3.86 -27.45
CA VAL A 994 15.12 -3.78 -28.93
C VAL A 994 13.86 -4.41 -29.51
N VAL A 995 13.24 -3.77 -30.52
CA VAL A 995 11.88 -4.06 -30.99
C VAL A 995 11.85 -4.16 -32.51
N VAL A 996 11.41 -5.29 -33.06
CA VAL A 996 11.33 -5.51 -34.52
C VAL A 996 10.02 -6.20 -34.93
N PRO A 997 8.90 -5.47 -35.12
CA PRO A 997 7.65 -6.06 -35.63
C PRO A 997 7.71 -6.30 -37.15
N LEU A 998 7.37 -7.52 -37.59
CA LEU A 998 7.28 -7.91 -39.01
C LEU A 998 5.82 -8.01 -39.48
N ILE A 999 5.48 -7.33 -40.57
CA ILE A 999 4.15 -7.30 -41.24
C ILE A 999 2.95 -7.12 -40.28
N GLY A 1000 3.14 -6.33 -39.23
CA GLY A 1000 2.19 -6.21 -38.11
C GLY A 1000 1.76 -4.79 -37.76
N VAL A 1001 2.52 -3.75 -38.13
CA VAL A 1001 2.20 -2.36 -37.73
C VAL A 1001 1.24 -1.73 -38.74
N GLN A 1002 0.14 -1.15 -38.24
CA GLN A 1002 -0.90 -0.49 -39.04
C GLN A 1002 -1.52 0.69 -38.26
N GLY A 1003 -2.24 1.58 -38.93
CA GLY A 1003 -3.11 2.59 -38.29
C GLY A 1003 -4.56 2.12 -38.30
N PHE A 1004 -5.08 1.63 -37.18
CA PHE A 1004 -6.43 1.08 -37.08
C PHE A 1004 -7.52 2.13 -37.32
N ARG A 1005 -7.37 3.35 -36.76
CA ARG A 1005 -8.31 4.45 -36.98
C ARG A 1005 -8.31 4.88 -38.45
N TRP A 1006 -7.11 5.01 -39.04
CA TRP A 1006 -6.95 5.40 -40.44
C TRP A 1006 -7.62 4.40 -41.38
N ALA A 1007 -7.48 3.09 -41.13
CA ALA A 1007 -8.13 2.06 -41.92
C ALA A 1007 -9.67 2.18 -41.87
N ILE A 1008 -10.25 2.49 -40.71
CA ILE A 1008 -11.70 2.74 -40.54
C ILE A 1008 -12.15 4.01 -41.28
N ASP A 1009 -11.36 5.09 -41.22
CA ASP A 1009 -11.73 6.39 -41.78
C ASP A 1009 -11.55 6.48 -43.31
N ASN A 1010 -10.76 5.59 -43.92
CA ASN A 1010 -10.49 5.54 -45.37
C ASN A 1010 -11.05 4.27 -46.05
N ASP A 1011 -11.85 3.48 -45.32
CA ASP A 1011 -12.44 2.20 -45.75
C ASP A 1011 -11.45 1.06 -46.13
N GLU A 1012 -10.15 1.25 -45.86
CA GLU A 1012 -9.05 0.28 -45.99
C GLU A 1012 -9.02 -0.78 -44.84
N TRP A 1013 -10.16 -1.07 -44.22
CA TRP A 1013 -10.28 -2.01 -43.10
C TRP A 1013 -10.57 -3.46 -43.53
N GLU A 1014 -11.01 -3.67 -44.78
CA GLU A 1014 -11.54 -4.98 -45.24
C GLU A 1014 -10.55 -6.13 -45.07
N ALA A 1015 -9.28 -5.97 -45.43
CA ALA A 1015 -8.31 -7.08 -45.37
C ALA A 1015 -7.97 -7.51 -43.94
N ARG A 1016 -8.03 -6.57 -42.97
CA ARG A 1016 -7.89 -6.88 -41.54
C ARG A 1016 -9.15 -7.57 -41.01
N VAL A 1017 -10.34 -7.10 -41.38
CA VAL A 1017 -11.62 -7.76 -41.06
C VAL A 1017 -11.69 -9.18 -41.61
N ASN A 1018 -11.36 -9.38 -42.90
CA ASN A 1018 -11.40 -10.69 -43.55
C ASN A 1018 -10.42 -11.69 -42.91
N SER A 1019 -9.34 -11.23 -42.24
CA SER A 1019 -8.41 -12.12 -41.53
C SER A 1019 -9.02 -12.85 -40.31
N ILE A 1020 -10.10 -12.31 -39.73
CA ILE A 1020 -10.88 -12.92 -38.63
C ILE A 1020 -12.39 -12.87 -38.91
N LYS A 1021 -12.78 -13.00 -40.19
CA LYS A 1021 -14.13 -12.74 -40.71
C LYS A 1021 -15.31 -13.28 -39.88
N PRO A 1022 -15.28 -14.51 -39.31
CA PRO A 1022 -16.40 -15.03 -38.53
C PRO A 1022 -16.81 -14.14 -37.35
N LEU A 1023 -15.86 -13.42 -36.73
CA LEU A 1023 -16.15 -12.46 -35.68
C LEU A 1023 -17.07 -11.32 -36.15
N PHE A 1024 -16.74 -10.76 -37.32
CA PHE A 1024 -17.47 -9.62 -37.89
C PHE A 1024 -18.81 -10.06 -38.49
N GLU A 1025 -18.92 -11.30 -38.95
CA GLU A 1025 -20.18 -11.89 -39.42
C GLU A 1025 -21.14 -12.20 -38.25
N GLU A 1026 -20.62 -12.73 -37.14
CA GLU A 1026 -21.38 -12.87 -35.88
C GLU A 1026 -21.86 -11.51 -35.36
N ALA A 1027 -20.98 -10.50 -35.31
CA ALA A 1027 -21.35 -9.14 -34.93
C ALA A 1027 -22.35 -8.49 -35.92
N ARG A 1028 -22.33 -8.88 -37.21
CA ARG A 1028 -23.30 -8.44 -38.22
C ARG A 1028 -24.68 -8.99 -37.94
N ILE A 1029 -24.77 -10.28 -37.62
CA ILE A 1029 -26.02 -10.96 -37.28
C ILE A 1029 -26.59 -10.40 -35.97
N ASP A 1030 -25.75 -10.29 -34.93
CA ASP A 1030 -26.09 -9.77 -33.60
C ASP A 1030 -26.58 -8.32 -33.62
N LEU A 1031 -25.97 -7.45 -34.44
CA LEU A 1031 -26.41 -6.07 -34.65
C LEU A 1031 -27.51 -5.91 -35.71
N GLY A 1032 -28.04 -7.00 -36.28
CA GLY A 1032 -29.12 -6.98 -37.27
C GLY A 1032 -28.78 -6.25 -38.57
N LYS A 1033 -27.50 -6.14 -38.95
CA LYS A 1033 -27.06 -5.41 -40.15
C LYS A 1033 -27.06 -6.30 -41.40
N ASN A 1034 -27.35 -5.73 -42.57
CA ASN A 1034 -27.30 -6.46 -43.84
C ASN A 1034 -25.87 -6.62 -44.40
N VAL A 1035 -24.93 -5.77 -43.98
CA VAL A 1035 -23.53 -5.77 -44.42
C VAL A 1035 -22.59 -5.50 -43.23
N ILE A 1036 -21.33 -5.90 -43.37
CA ILE A 1036 -20.25 -5.39 -42.52
C ILE A 1036 -19.96 -3.96 -42.97
N ASP A 1037 -20.02 -2.99 -42.06
CA ASP A 1037 -19.72 -1.58 -42.31
C ASP A 1037 -18.79 -0.99 -41.25
N LYS A 1038 -18.25 0.21 -41.50
CA LYS A 1038 -17.23 0.81 -40.63
C LYS A 1038 -17.70 1.06 -39.19
N GLU A 1039 -19.00 1.27 -38.98
CA GLU A 1039 -19.58 1.47 -37.65
C GLU A 1039 -19.63 0.15 -36.86
N LEU A 1040 -19.98 -0.96 -37.51
CA LEU A 1040 -19.85 -2.30 -36.95
C LEU A 1040 -18.37 -2.62 -36.65
N VAL A 1041 -17.47 -2.29 -37.58
CA VAL A 1041 -16.03 -2.54 -37.41
C VAL A 1041 -15.46 -1.77 -36.21
N GLU A 1042 -15.81 -0.50 -36.07
CA GLU A 1042 -15.47 0.32 -34.91
C GLU A 1042 -16.06 -0.23 -33.61
N LYS A 1043 -17.31 -0.71 -33.62
CA LYS A 1043 -17.94 -1.39 -32.46
C LYS A 1043 -17.21 -2.67 -32.06
N VAL A 1044 -16.84 -3.54 -33.01
CA VAL A 1044 -16.12 -4.79 -32.74
C VAL A 1044 -14.75 -4.51 -32.11
N TRP A 1045 -13.96 -3.58 -32.66
CA TRP A 1045 -12.68 -3.21 -32.05
C TRP A 1045 -12.86 -2.64 -30.65
N ASN A 1046 -13.81 -1.73 -30.44
CA ASN A 1046 -14.10 -1.17 -29.11
C ASN A 1046 -14.59 -2.22 -28.09
N ARG A 1047 -15.15 -3.35 -28.53
CA ARG A 1047 -15.56 -4.46 -27.66
C ARG A 1047 -14.40 -5.39 -27.29
N ILE A 1048 -13.64 -5.88 -28.29
CA ILE A 1048 -12.59 -6.91 -28.09
C ILE A 1048 -11.21 -6.34 -27.74
N ALA A 1049 -10.94 -5.08 -28.08
CA ALA A 1049 -9.67 -4.40 -27.85
C ALA A 1049 -9.92 -2.88 -27.63
N PRO A 1050 -10.50 -2.48 -26.49
CA PRO A 1050 -10.96 -1.10 -26.27
C PRO A 1050 -9.86 -0.05 -26.50
N GLY A 1051 -10.14 0.95 -27.35
CA GLY A 1051 -9.19 2.01 -27.67
C GLY A 1051 -8.11 1.65 -28.71
N LEU A 1052 -8.12 0.45 -29.28
CA LEU A 1052 -7.21 0.01 -30.36
C LEU A 1052 -7.25 0.93 -31.59
N ALA A 1053 -8.44 1.40 -31.96
CA ALA A 1053 -8.67 2.36 -33.05
C ALA A 1053 -8.82 3.81 -32.53
N SER A 1054 -8.21 4.13 -31.40
CA SER A 1054 -8.11 5.51 -30.90
C SER A 1054 -6.81 5.72 -30.11
N LYS A 1055 -6.86 5.78 -28.78
CA LYS A 1055 -5.73 6.20 -27.93
C LYS A 1055 -4.57 5.21 -27.82
N PHE A 1056 -4.78 3.95 -28.20
CA PHE A 1056 -3.71 2.94 -28.23
C PHE A 1056 -3.20 2.63 -29.66
N ASP A 1057 -3.80 3.24 -30.69
CA ASP A 1057 -3.40 3.08 -32.09
C ASP A 1057 -1.94 3.55 -32.34
N SER A 1058 -1.34 3.13 -33.46
CA SER A 1058 0.06 3.41 -33.79
C SER A 1058 0.49 4.89 -33.80
N PRO A 1059 -0.38 5.90 -34.05
CA PRO A 1059 -0.02 7.31 -33.84
C PRO A 1059 0.32 7.68 -32.39
N TYR A 1060 0.00 6.83 -31.42
CA TYR A 1060 0.23 7.05 -29.99
C TYR A 1060 1.15 5.99 -29.38
N SER A 1061 1.10 4.74 -29.85
CA SER A 1061 1.86 3.63 -29.29
C SER A 1061 3.26 3.37 -29.91
N LEU A 1062 3.56 3.90 -31.11
CA LEU A 1062 4.94 3.86 -31.64
C LEU A 1062 5.88 4.92 -31.01
N PRO A 1063 5.48 6.20 -30.85
CA PRO A 1063 6.39 7.23 -30.33
C PRO A 1063 6.88 6.95 -28.91
N VAL A 1064 6.06 6.30 -28.09
CA VAL A 1064 6.37 5.97 -26.68
C VAL A 1064 7.39 4.84 -26.51
N ILE A 1065 7.82 4.19 -27.60
CA ILE A 1065 8.91 3.20 -27.56
C ILE A 1065 10.29 3.88 -27.41
N ALA A 1066 10.43 5.10 -27.94
CA ALA A 1066 11.65 5.89 -27.88
C ALA A 1066 12.16 6.09 -26.43
N PRO A 1067 13.49 6.09 -26.20
CA PRO A 1067 14.59 6.08 -27.19
C PRO A 1067 15.02 4.68 -27.68
N ARG A 1068 14.33 3.60 -27.30
CA ARG A 1068 14.78 2.21 -27.56
C ARG A 1068 14.74 1.83 -29.06
N PRO A 1069 15.74 1.11 -29.58
CA PRO A 1069 15.79 0.65 -30.97
C PRO A 1069 14.50 -0.03 -31.48
N LEU A 1070 13.85 0.61 -32.45
CA LEU A 1070 12.62 0.16 -33.11
C LEU A 1070 12.82 0.11 -34.63
N TYR A 1071 12.66 -1.08 -35.21
CA TYR A 1071 12.69 -1.28 -36.66
C TYR A 1071 11.40 -1.94 -37.16
N ILE A 1072 10.58 -1.18 -37.87
CA ILE A 1072 9.32 -1.66 -38.46
C ILE A 1072 9.58 -2.16 -39.90
N LEU A 1073 9.15 -3.38 -40.19
CA LEU A 1073 9.33 -4.06 -41.49
C LEU A 1073 7.97 -4.57 -42.01
N ASN A 1074 7.43 -3.95 -43.06
CA ASN A 1074 6.16 -4.34 -43.69
C ASN A 1074 6.36 -4.62 -45.20
N GLY A 1075 5.40 -5.29 -45.85
CA GLY A 1075 5.29 -5.30 -47.31
C GLY A 1075 4.64 -4.00 -47.81
N ALA A 1076 5.13 -3.43 -48.90
CA ALA A 1076 4.57 -2.18 -49.46
C ALA A 1076 3.15 -2.35 -50.01
N ASN A 1077 2.82 -3.58 -50.46
CA ASN A 1077 1.51 -3.97 -50.97
C ASN A 1077 0.71 -4.78 -49.93
N ASP A 1078 1.04 -4.73 -48.64
CA ASP A 1078 0.29 -5.45 -47.59
C ASP A 1078 -1.06 -4.77 -47.31
N PRO A 1079 -2.20 -5.34 -47.75
CA PRO A 1079 -3.51 -4.72 -47.53
C PRO A 1079 -3.95 -4.80 -46.05
N ARG A 1080 -3.30 -5.63 -45.22
CA ARG A 1080 -3.55 -5.68 -43.77
C ARG A 1080 -2.74 -4.65 -43.00
N CYS A 1081 -1.75 -4.01 -43.63
CA CYS A 1081 -0.87 -3.01 -43.02
C CYS A 1081 -0.65 -1.80 -43.97
N PRO A 1082 -1.71 -1.16 -44.48
CA PRO A 1082 -1.63 -0.21 -45.58
C PRO A 1082 -0.77 1.02 -45.25
N LEU A 1083 0.12 1.40 -46.17
CA LEU A 1083 1.14 2.42 -45.95
C LEU A 1083 0.58 3.82 -45.60
N GLY A 1084 -0.58 4.19 -46.16
CA GLY A 1084 -1.26 5.45 -45.82
C GLY A 1084 -1.59 5.55 -44.32
N GLY A 1085 -1.91 4.42 -43.69
CA GLY A 1085 -2.14 4.34 -42.24
C GLY A 1085 -0.89 4.50 -41.39
N LEU A 1086 0.30 4.51 -41.99
CA LEU A 1086 1.59 4.64 -41.31
C LEU A 1086 2.22 6.04 -41.42
N GLU A 1087 1.78 6.90 -42.34
CA GLU A 1087 2.39 8.22 -42.54
C GLU A 1087 2.42 9.07 -41.26
N VAL A 1088 1.30 9.14 -40.53
CA VAL A 1088 1.20 9.88 -39.26
C VAL A 1088 1.94 9.17 -38.11
N PRO A 1089 1.78 7.84 -37.88
CA PRO A 1089 2.59 7.10 -36.92
C PRO A 1089 4.10 7.26 -37.09
N LEU A 1090 4.62 7.11 -38.31
CA LEU A 1090 6.05 7.21 -38.61
C LEU A 1090 6.58 8.62 -38.36
N LYS A 1091 5.87 9.66 -38.83
CA LYS A 1091 6.24 11.06 -38.57
C LYS A 1091 6.26 11.42 -37.08
N ARG A 1092 5.32 10.87 -36.29
CA ARG A 1092 5.30 11.06 -34.82
C ARG A 1092 6.41 10.28 -34.12
N ALA A 1093 6.71 9.05 -34.57
CA ALA A 1093 7.82 8.28 -34.05
C ALA A 1093 9.16 8.99 -34.33
N GLU A 1094 9.44 9.33 -35.59
CA GLU A 1094 10.62 10.13 -35.97
C GLU A 1094 10.80 11.38 -35.10
N LYS A 1095 9.72 12.12 -34.85
CA LYS A 1095 9.75 13.29 -33.97
C LYS A 1095 10.21 12.91 -32.56
N ALA A 1096 9.61 11.87 -31.94
CA ALA A 1096 10.00 11.43 -30.61
C ALA A 1096 11.46 10.97 -30.53
N TYR A 1097 11.98 10.21 -31.51
CA TYR A 1097 13.40 9.81 -31.54
C TYR A 1097 14.36 10.99 -31.77
N LYS A 1098 13.94 12.03 -32.50
CA LYS A 1098 14.70 13.28 -32.63
C LYS A 1098 14.68 14.08 -31.32
N GLU A 1099 13.55 14.14 -30.61
CA GLU A 1099 13.41 14.82 -29.32
C GLU A 1099 14.09 14.08 -28.15
N THR A 1100 14.26 12.76 -28.24
CA THR A 1100 15.07 11.96 -27.29
C THR A 1100 16.54 11.78 -27.72
N ALA A 1101 16.97 12.51 -28.75
CA ALA A 1101 18.35 12.55 -29.26
C ALA A 1101 18.94 11.19 -29.71
N SER A 1102 18.08 10.27 -30.19
CA SER A 1102 18.48 8.96 -30.74
C SER A 1102 17.81 8.61 -32.08
N PRO A 1103 17.92 9.46 -33.13
CA PRO A 1103 17.29 9.23 -34.42
C PRO A 1103 17.74 7.93 -35.11
N GLU A 1104 18.96 7.47 -34.88
CA GLU A 1104 19.55 6.21 -35.40
C GLU A 1104 18.99 4.93 -34.76
N ASN A 1105 18.15 5.08 -33.72
CA ASN A 1105 17.38 4.00 -33.10
C ASN A 1105 16.00 3.80 -33.74
N PHE A 1106 15.62 4.57 -34.77
CA PHE A 1106 14.38 4.35 -35.51
C PHE A 1106 14.64 4.01 -36.98
N LYS A 1107 14.02 2.95 -37.47
CA LYS A 1107 14.03 2.58 -38.89
C LYS A 1107 12.67 2.04 -39.32
N PHE A 1108 12.30 2.33 -40.57
CA PHE A 1108 11.14 1.75 -41.23
C PHE A 1108 11.54 1.34 -42.65
N ILE A 1109 11.10 0.16 -43.08
CA ILE A 1109 11.09 -0.22 -44.50
C ILE A 1109 9.74 -0.86 -44.84
N ALA A 1110 9.18 -0.41 -45.97
CA ALA A 1110 8.20 -1.15 -46.74
C ALA A 1110 8.92 -1.84 -47.91
N GLU A 1111 8.76 -3.16 -48.08
CA GLU A 1111 9.41 -3.89 -49.16
C GLU A 1111 8.55 -3.85 -50.44
N ASP A 1112 9.06 -3.23 -51.49
CA ASP A 1112 8.35 -3.03 -52.76
C ASP A 1112 7.90 -4.36 -53.38
N GLY A 1113 6.67 -4.40 -53.89
CA GLY A 1113 6.07 -5.59 -54.48
C GLY A 1113 5.49 -6.59 -53.47
N VAL A 1114 5.95 -6.59 -52.22
CA VAL A 1114 5.59 -7.60 -51.20
C VAL A 1114 4.23 -7.30 -50.56
N GLY A 1115 3.38 -8.32 -50.49
CA GLY A 1115 2.08 -8.28 -49.80
C GLY A 1115 2.18 -8.63 -48.31
N HIS A 1116 1.20 -9.36 -47.78
CA HIS A 1116 1.22 -9.85 -46.40
C HIS A 1116 2.08 -11.14 -46.24
N GLU A 1117 3.35 -11.04 -46.58
CA GLU A 1117 4.32 -12.14 -46.55
C GLU A 1117 5.64 -11.67 -45.91
N VAL A 1118 6.32 -12.56 -45.18
CA VAL A 1118 7.64 -12.29 -44.60
C VAL A 1118 8.71 -12.82 -45.54
N THR A 1119 9.64 -11.94 -45.94
CA THR A 1119 10.73 -12.29 -46.86
C THR A 1119 12.01 -12.68 -46.11
N SER A 1120 12.94 -13.31 -46.83
CA SER A 1120 14.32 -13.50 -46.36
C SER A 1120 15.04 -12.18 -46.07
N PHE A 1121 14.70 -11.11 -46.80
CA PHE A 1121 15.21 -9.76 -46.55
C PHE A 1121 14.75 -9.22 -45.18
N MET A 1122 13.45 -9.29 -44.86
CA MET A 1122 12.94 -8.86 -43.55
C MET A 1122 13.57 -9.65 -42.39
N ILE A 1123 13.74 -10.96 -42.56
CA ILE A 1123 14.37 -11.84 -41.55
C ILE A 1123 15.86 -11.49 -41.33
N LYS A 1124 16.59 -11.14 -42.40
CA LYS A 1124 17.97 -10.66 -42.33
C LYS A 1124 18.05 -9.27 -41.70
N GLU A 1125 17.24 -8.31 -42.12
CA GLU A 1125 17.25 -6.95 -41.57
C GLU A 1125 16.88 -6.93 -40.08
N SER A 1126 15.95 -7.80 -39.66
CA SER A 1126 15.67 -8.05 -38.24
C SER A 1126 16.89 -8.62 -37.51
N SER A 1127 17.56 -9.59 -38.12
CA SER A 1127 18.77 -10.23 -37.58
C SER A 1127 19.91 -9.24 -37.37
N ASP A 1128 20.21 -8.40 -38.35
CA ASP A 1128 21.31 -7.45 -38.28
C ASP A 1128 21.02 -6.33 -37.26
N TRP A 1129 19.75 -5.97 -37.07
CA TRP A 1129 19.33 -4.99 -36.07
C TRP A 1129 19.47 -5.51 -34.64
N PHE A 1130 19.14 -6.77 -34.38
CA PHE A 1130 19.38 -7.38 -33.08
C PHE A 1130 20.87 -7.56 -32.78
N ASP A 1131 21.69 -7.96 -33.76
CA ASP A 1131 23.16 -8.01 -33.56
C ASP A 1131 23.70 -6.59 -33.28
N LYS A 1132 23.29 -5.57 -34.06
CA LYS A 1132 23.71 -4.16 -33.88
C LYS A 1132 23.50 -3.64 -32.44
N PHE A 1133 22.42 -4.03 -31.77
CA PHE A 1133 22.01 -3.43 -30.50
C PHE A 1133 22.09 -4.36 -29.27
N LEU A 1134 22.16 -5.68 -29.43
CA LEU A 1134 22.25 -6.64 -28.32
C LEU A 1134 23.62 -7.34 -28.20
N LYS A 1135 24.50 -7.22 -29.20
CA LYS A 1135 25.88 -7.77 -29.18
C LYS A 1135 26.97 -6.71 -29.06
N GLN A 1136 26.65 -5.49 -28.64
CA GLN A 1136 27.70 -4.55 -28.25
C GLN A 1136 28.32 -5.03 -26.94
N GLU A 1137 29.53 -5.58 -27.03
CA GLU A 1137 30.47 -5.63 -25.91
C GLU A 1137 30.74 -4.20 -25.42
N ASP A 1138 31.07 -4.04 -24.13
CA ASP A 1138 31.39 -2.74 -23.55
C ASP A 1138 32.65 -2.14 -24.21
N LYS A 1139 32.43 -1.33 -25.25
CA LYS A 1139 33.42 -0.35 -25.71
C LYS A 1139 33.56 0.72 -24.65
N THR A 1140 34.46 0.46 -23.70
CA THR A 1140 35.05 1.48 -22.85
C THR A 1140 35.44 2.69 -23.70
N CYS A 1141 34.89 3.86 -23.39
CA CYS A 1141 35.37 5.10 -23.98
C CYS A 1141 36.74 5.43 -23.38
N ASP A 1142 37.77 5.44 -24.22
CA ASP A 1142 39.00 6.22 -24.03
C ASP A 1142 38.69 7.74 -24.05
#